data_AF-A0A1I3TQN0-F1
#
_entry.id   AF-A0A1I3TQN0-F1
#
_cell.length_a   1.000
_cell.length_b   1.000
_cell.length_c   1.000
_cell.angle_alpha   90.00
_cell.angle_beta   90.00
_cell.angle_gamma   90.00
#
_symmetry.space_group_name_H-M   'P 1'
#
loop_
_entity.id
_entity.type
_entity.pdbx_description
1 polymer ?
#
loop_
_entity_poly.entity_id
_entity_poly.type
_entity_poly.pdbx_seq_one_letter_code
_entity_poly.pdbx_strand_id
1 'polypeptide(L)'
;MRGDGRFEYTEETERRAAPSRRTKRAAAEWPRSLLPCAAANFQPNNNFFNSWASKMGNLENRELKQVPSKQASIKQANIKQSSIKQAATGMAAGILGAVFLWAGSAGAEERFSDLRHAQWAADSIAYLADRGTVAGYGGGQFKPDGAVTRAQAVAFMARELYSDEVPEKDPAYADVPPTHPFYREIAVASAKGLAGGFPDGSFRPDAPVSRAETAAFLARAYALQPGEGTAEPSDTGSHWAAAPIRALSSNGLIGGYADGTYRPDRPVTRAEYAVFLTRVIRFEREAAIRAKDWDKLISYMTVREQAGQMLMPDIRMRNGQPTTTVHDGLKAIVREQSPGGFILFDKNIVNAEQVATFAHQLQAEAGDIPLFLGADQEGGVIKRIPGGTNLPGQMALGATGDAALAEAAGKLTGEELRALGLQLNFAPDLDVNRNPDNPIIGMRSFGSDPDLVARLGLASIKGLREAGVVAAVKHFPGHGDTAVDSHLSLPVLPYGRDRLEAVELKPFRAAIEGGVEMIMTAHIAFPAIDDERVVSAKDGTEVPVPATLSKKVLTGLLREELGFKGVVISDAFTMQGIAEHFGEANAVKRAVAAGVDIILMPQDPAAARQTLVDAVKDGSVPRKTIHAAVKRILALKDRYGLFERGGESLSAKLAAVRTVVGSAPHREAEREIAERAVTLLAGRDGKRPDAVRPGDRVLIAAADEELAGQLKRQLAAANPELSLRIETAVRGAGGAAGLRAAIDGADYVIAASYQFRNNASQFGWADYQALIDELNARGKRYALLSLGNPYELLHLKNVKSGLALYGKQEPNTAAGVKALLGLLEPAGTLPVAAT
;
A
#
# COMPACT_ATOMS: atom_id res chain seq x y z
N MET A 1 2.45 -41.19 35.59
CA MET A 1 1.34 -42.18 35.65
C MET A 1 0.05 -41.40 35.43
N ARG A 2 -0.56 -41.49 34.23
CA ARG A 2 -1.90 -42.07 33.94
C ARG A 2 -3.00 -41.57 34.92
N GLY A 3 -4.12 -40.99 34.48
CA GLY A 3 -4.64 -40.83 33.13
C GLY A 3 -6.00 -40.12 33.08
N ASP A 4 -6.42 -39.90 31.83
CA ASP A 4 -7.74 -39.75 31.21
C ASP A 4 -9.00 -39.44 32.05
N GLY A 5 -9.75 -38.45 31.56
CA GLY A 5 -11.18 -38.27 31.82
C GLY A 5 -11.86 -37.59 30.63
N ARG A 6 -12.45 -38.41 29.73
CA ARG A 6 -13.39 -37.97 28.69
C ARG A 6 -14.73 -37.63 29.35
N PHE A 7 -15.40 -36.57 28.86
CA PHE A 7 -16.81 -36.32 29.15
C PHE A 7 -17.64 -36.44 27.87
N GLU A 8 -18.62 -37.33 27.94
CA GLU A 8 -19.67 -37.54 26.94
C GLU A 8 -20.80 -36.52 27.09
N TYR A 9 -21.40 -36.18 25.96
CA TYR A 9 -22.62 -35.40 25.81
C TYR A 9 -23.85 -36.30 25.97
N THR A 10 -24.85 -35.84 26.71
CA THR A 10 -26.25 -36.29 26.55
C THR A 10 -27.20 -35.10 26.63
N GLU A 11 -28.05 -35.00 25.61
CA GLU A 11 -29.23 -34.13 25.52
C GLU A 11 -30.31 -34.57 26.51
N GLU A 12 -31.08 -33.63 27.07
CA GLU A 12 -32.53 -33.79 27.07
C GLU A 12 -33.30 -32.46 27.19
N THR A 13 -34.38 -32.45 26.42
CA THR A 13 -35.44 -31.46 26.19
C THR A 13 -36.25 -31.06 27.42
N GLU A 14 -36.80 -29.83 27.42
CA GLU A 14 -38.23 -29.65 27.73
C GLU A 14 -38.82 -28.32 27.21
N ARG A 15 -40.10 -28.40 26.84
CA ARG A 15 -40.90 -27.43 26.10
C ARG A 15 -41.98 -26.82 27.00
N ARG A 16 -42.37 -25.58 26.65
CA ARG A 16 -43.68 -24.90 26.80
C ARG A 16 -44.06 -24.27 28.15
N ALA A 17 -44.28 -22.95 28.11
CA ALA A 17 -45.59 -22.35 28.40
C ALA A 17 -45.70 -20.89 27.87
N ALA A 18 -46.83 -20.60 27.23
CA ALA A 18 -47.44 -19.27 27.03
C ALA A 18 -48.93 -19.45 27.45
N PRO A 19 -49.76 -18.43 27.82
CA PRO A 19 -50.07 -17.27 26.93
C PRO A 19 -50.64 -15.94 27.56
N SER A 20 -50.72 -14.92 26.68
CA SER A 20 -51.83 -13.93 26.50
C SER A 20 -51.89 -12.57 27.28
N ARG A 21 -51.69 -11.45 26.53
CA ARG A 21 -52.64 -10.42 25.99
C ARG A 21 -53.32 -9.39 26.94
N ARG A 22 -52.97 -8.09 26.75
CA ARG A 22 -53.79 -6.93 26.25
C ARG A 22 -53.14 -5.62 26.76
N THR A 23 -52.90 -4.60 25.92
CA THR A 23 -53.90 -3.57 25.55
C THR A 23 -53.64 -2.89 24.18
N LYS A 24 -54.75 -2.44 23.57
CA LYS A 24 -54.96 -1.59 22.37
C LYS A 24 -54.53 -0.13 22.66
N ARG A 25 -54.40 0.88 21.79
CA ARG A 25 -54.66 1.31 20.38
C ARG A 25 -53.86 2.66 20.27
N ALA A 26 -53.38 3.19 19.16
CA ALA A 26 -54.10 3.72 18.00
C ALA A 26 -53.09 4.18 16.93
N ALA A 27 -53.46 4.02 15.66
CA ALA A 27 -52.79 4.58 14.50
C ALA A 27 -53.31 6.00 14.22
N ALA A 28 -52.46 6.87 13.68
CA ALA A 28 -52.85 8.15 13.12
C ALA A 28 -52.20 8.32 11.73
N GLU A 29 -53.07 8.60 10.77
CA GLU A 29 -52.85 8.87 9.35
C GLU A 29 -52.10 10.19 9.13
N TRP A 30 -51.34 10.29 8.03
CA TRP A 30 -50.84 11.56 7.50
C TRP A 30 -51.34 11.74 6.05
N PRO A 31 -52.00 12.87 5.71
CA PRO A 31 -52.63 13.04 4.40
C PRO A 31 -51.71 13.69 3.36
N ARG A 32 -52.00 13.40 2.09
CA ARG A 32 -51.54 14.11 0.88
C ARG A 32 -52.57 15.18 0.47
N SER A 33 -52.12 16.40 0.17
CA SER A 33 -52.66 17.31 -0.88
C SER A 33 -51.80 18.59 -0.95
N LEU A 34 -51.10 18.84 -2.06
CA LEU A 34 -51.39 19.79 -3.16
C LEU A 34 -50.75 21.20 -3.00
N LEU A 35 -49.69 21.41 -3.81
CA LEU A 35 -49.20 22.57 -4.63
C LEU A 35 -49.81 23.99 -4.43
N PRO A 36 -49.11 25.12 -4.74
CA PRO A 36 -48.32 25.30 -5.98
C PRO A 36 -47.05 26.23 -5.96
N CYS A 37 -46.36 26.18 -7.12
CA CYS A 37 -45.35 27.08 -7.70
C CYS A 37 -45.05 28.45 -7.06
N ALA A 38 -43.76 28.74 -6.92
CA ALA A 38 -43.18 30.04 -7.32
C ALA A 38 -41.71 29.85 -7.73
N ALA A 39 -41.42 30.14 -8.99
CA ALA A 39 -40.08 30.29 -9.52
C ALA A 39 -39.46 31.59 -8.99
N ALA A 40 -38.22 31.52 -8.50
CA ALA A 40 -37.38 32.69 -8.32
C ALA A 40 -35.96 32.37 -8.80
N ASN A 41 -35.58 33.07 -9.87
CA ASN A 41 -34.25 33.13 -10.44
C ASN A 41 -33.20 33.40 -9.35
N PHE A 42 -32.17 32.56 -9.27
CA PHE A 42 -30.91 32.94 -8.62
C PHE A 42 -29.79 32.88 -9.66
N GLN A 43 -29.34 34.07 -10.05
CA GLN A 43 -28.14 34.28 -10.86
C GLN A 43 -26.91 33.83 -10.06
N PRO A 44 -25.91 33.17 -10.67
CA PRO A 44 -24.64 32.91 -10.01
C PRO A 44 -23.83 34.22 -9.93
N ASN A 45 -23.56 34.65 -8.70
CA ASN A 45 -22.66 35.77 -8.42
C ASN A 45 -21.22 35.40 -8.81
N ASN A 46 -20.81 35.90 -9.98
CA ASN A 46 -19.41 36.02 -10.38
C ASN A 46 -18.71 37.06 -9.50
N ASN A 47 -18.12 36.63 -8.39
CA ASN A 47 -17.16 37.43 -7.64
C ASN A 47 -16.18 36.54 -6.87
N PHE A 48 -15.37 35.77 -7.61
CA PHE A 48 -14.14 35.18 -7.07
C PHE A 48 -12.96 35.16 -8.05
N PHE A 49 -13.11 35.77 -9.24
CA PHE A 49 -12.08 35.80 -10.28
C PHE A 49 -11.32 37.13 -10.43
N ASN A 50 -11.68 38.17 -9.67
CA ASN A 50 -11.07 39.51 -9.81
C ASN A 50 -10.08 39.92 -8.70
N SER A 51 -9.63 39.00 -7.85
CA SER A 51 -8.58 39.28 -6.84
C SER A 51 -7.21 38.66 -7.17
N TRP A 52 -7.07 37.93 -8.27
CA TRP A 52 -5.83 37.20 -8.60
C TRP A 52 -5.06 37.77 -9.80
N ALA A 53 -5.64 38.71 -10.55
CA ALA A 53 -5.03 39.34 -11.72
C ALA A 53 -4.30 40.68 -11.44
N SER A 54 -4.21 41.14 -10.19
CA SER A 54 -3.56 42.44 -9.85
C SER A 54 -2.17 42.32 -9.23
N LYS A 55 -1.53 41.14 -9.28
CA LYS A 55 -0.17 40.91 -8.71
C LYS A 55 0.87 40.35 -9.69
N MET A 56 0.57 40.25 -10.98
CA MET A 56 1.55 39.89 -12.03
C MET A 56 1.58 40.92 -13.16
N GLY A 57 1.78 42.19 -12.80
CA GLY A 57 1.90 43.28 -13.76
C GLY A 57 2.86 44.33 -13.23
N ASN A 58 4.13 43.97 -13.09
CA ASN A 58 5.28 44.89 -13.08
C ASN A 58 6.54 44.08 -12.80
N LEU A 59 7.36 43.87 -13.84
CA LEU A 59 8.83 43.89 -13.83
C LEU A 59 9.33 43.27 -15.14
N GLU A 60 9.18 44.02 -16.24
CA GLU A 60 10.10 43.92 -17.38
C GLU A 60 10.89 45.24 -17.47
N ASN A 61 12.17 45.10 -17.82
CA ASN A 61 13.16 46.11 -18.18
C ASN A 61 13.90 46.88 -17.06
N ARG A 62 15.10 46.38 -16.72
CA ARG A 62 16.34 47.17 -16.71
C ARG A 62 17.60 46.28 -16.87
N GLU A 63 18.13 46.32 -18.09
CA GLU A 63 19.54 46.28 -18.56
C GLU A 63 20.59 45.34 -17.92
N LEU A 64 20.96 44.32 -18.72
CA LEU A 64 22.29 44.04 -19.31
C LEU A 64 23.57 44.36 -18.50
N LYS A 65 24.27 43.29 -18.09
CA LYS A 65 25.74 43.18 -18.21
C LYS A 65 26.16 41.76 -18.65
N GLN A 66 26.95 41.72 -19.72
CA GLN A 66 27.66 40.56 -20.31
C GLN A 66 28.73 40.04 -19.29
N VAL A 67 29.30 38.82 -19.27
CA VAL A 67 30.08 37.96 -20.23
C VAL A 67 30.47 36.67 -19.42
N PRO A 68 31.06 35.56 -19.94
CA PRO A 68 30.76 34.64 -21.05
C PRO A 68 30.55 33.16 -20.62
N SER A 69 29.96 32.37 -21.52
CA SER A 69 29.94 30.90 -21.50
C SER A 69 31.29 30.28 -21.85
N LYS A 70 31.79 29.34 -21.03
CA LYS A 70 32.91 28.45 -21.38
C LYS A 70 32.39 27.21 -22.10
N GLN A 71 32.67 27.11 -23.40
CA GLN A 71 32.78 25.85 -24.12
C GLN A 71 34.08 25.16 -23.73
N ALA A 72 34.04 23.87 -23.41
CA ALA A 72 35.21 23.00 -23.46
C ALA A 72 34.80 21.63 -24.00
N SER A 73 35.60 21.19 -24.97
CA SER A 73 35.51 20.01 -25.81
C SER A 73 35.48 18.68 -25.07
N ILE A 74 34.71 17.71 -25.57
CA ILE A 74 34.96 16.28 -25.35
C ILE A 74 35.23 15.63 -26.71
N LYS A 75 36.45 15.09 -26.83
CA LYS A 75 36.98 14.33 -27.96
C LYS A 75 36.23 12.99 -28.09
N GLN A 76 35.83 12.69 -29.32
CA GLN A 76 35.44 11.34 -29.73
C GLN A 76 36.66 10.40 -29.72
N ALA A 77 36.47 9.21 -29.15
CA ALA A 77 37.32 8.05 -29.40
C ALA A 77 36.41 6.85 -29.73
N ASN A 78 36.44 6.44 -31.01
CA ASN A 78 35.86 5.22 -31.57
C ASN A 78 36.65 3.99 -31.08
N ILE A 79 35.99 2.89 -30.68
CA ILE A 79 36.41 1.50 -31.00
C ILE A 79 35.19 0.55 -31.11
N LYS A 80 34.95 0.11 -32.36
CA LYS A 80 34.46 -1.19 -32.89
C LYS A 80 33.15 -1.83 -32.37
N GLN A 81 32.08 -1.64 -33.16
CA GLN A 81 31.14 -2.72 -33.50
C GLN A 81 31.62 -3.35 -34.81
N SER A 82 31.82 -4.66 -34.84
CA SER A 82 32.10 -5.43 -36.05
C SER A 82 31.12 -6.58 -36.20
N SER A 83 30.52 -6.65 -37.39
CA SER A 83 29.95 -7.81 -38.10
C SER A 83 28.81 -8.57 -37.40
N ILE A 84 27.62 -8.77 -37.97
CA ILE A 84 27.36 -9.38 -39.28
C ILE A 84 26.05 -8.79 -39.87
N LYS A 85 26.14 -8.11 -41.01
CA LYS A 85 25.05 -7.94 -41.97
C LYS A 85 25.51 -8.50 -43.32
N GLN A 86 24.58 -9.16 -44.00
CA GLN A 86 24.62 -9.71 -45.37
C GLN A 86 24.97 -11.20 -45.50
N ALA A 87 23.92 -12.02 -45.61
CA ALA A 87 23.72 -12.91 -46.75
C ALA A 87 22.24 -13.30 -46.82
N ALA A 88 21.50 -12.78 -47.80
CA ALA A 88 20.36 -13.45 -48.44
C ALA A 88 19.72 -12.51 -49.49
N THR A 89 20.31 -12.50 -50.69
CA THR A 89 19.59 -12.11 -51.90
C THR A 89 19.72 -13.26 -52.88
N GLY A 90 18.57 -13.84 -53.28
CA GLY A 90 18.45 -14.66 -54.49
C GLY A 90 18.23 -16.17 -54.30
N MET A 91 16.98 -16.58 -54.09
CA MET A 91 16.27 -17.46 -55.05
C MET A 91 14.81 -17.64 -54.62
N ALA A 92 13.91 -17.30 -55.55
CA ALA A 92 12.47 -17.51 -55.41
C ALA A 92 12.13 -18.95 -55.81
N ALA A 93 11.60 -19.71 -54.85
CA ALA A 93 10.66 -20.81 -55.06
C ALA A 93 9.75 -20.85 -53.83
N GLY A 94 8.43 -20.81 -54.05
CA GLY A 94 7.45 -20.41 -53.05
C GLY A 94 7.37 -21.28 -51.80
N ILE A 95 7.66 -20.68 -50.64
CA ILE A 95 7.10 -21.04 -49.33
C ILE A 95 6.88 -19.71 -48.58
N LEU A 96 5.62 -19.36 -48.32
CA LEU A 96 5.22 -18.23 -47.49
C LEU A 96 5.58 -18.52 -46.02
N GLY A 97 6.84 -18.37 -45.65
CA GLY A 97 7.29 -18.42 -44.26
C GLY A 97 6.91 -17.13 -43.54
N ALA A 98 5.84 -17.17 -42.73
CA ALA A 98 5.46 -16.05 -41.88
C ALA A 98 6.51 -15.86 -40.76
N VAL A 99 7.28 -14.78 -40.84
CA VAL A 99 8.18 -14.35 -39.76
C VAL A 99 7.33 -13.73 -38.65
N PHE A 100 7.17 -14.46 -37.54
CA PHE A 100 6.51 -13.95 -36.32
C PHE A 100 7.47 -13.02 -35.58
N LEU A 101 7.10 -11.75 -35.43
CA LEU A 101 7.88 -10.77 -34.67
C LEU A 101 7.28 -10.61 -33.27
N TRP A 102 8.12 -10.82 -32.25
CA TRP A 102 7.77 -10.53 -30.86
C TRP A 102 7.88 -9.01 -30.65
N ALA A 103 6.75 -8.33 -30.51
CA ALA A 103 6.73 -6.90 -30.26
C ALA A 103 7.11 -6.62 -28.80
N GLY A 104 8.38 -6.31 -28.56
CA GLY A 104 8.82 -5.66 -27.34
C GLY A 104 8.14 -4.29 -27.16
N SER A 105 7.84 -3.96 -25.90
CA SER A 105 7.38 -2.67 -25.36
C SER A 105 7.20 -1.52 -26.38
N ALA A 106 5.99 -1.38 -26.93
CA ALA A 106 5.50 -0.17 -27.58
C ALA A 106 4.16 0.22 -26.96
N GLY A 107 3.88 1.53 -26.89
CA GLY A 107 2.80 2.15 -26.12
C GLY A 107 1.37 1.72 -26.49
N ALA A 108 0.46 1.98 -25.55
CA ALA A 108 -0.88 1.41 -25.41
C ALA A 108 -1.96 1.85 -26.45
N GLU A 109 -1.60 2.43 -27.60
CA GLU A 109 -2.57 2.65 -28.70
C GLU A 109 -2.14 1.91 -29.96
N GLU A 110 -2.97 0.93 -30.33
CA GLU A 110 -2.88 0.03 -31.51
C GLU A 110 -1.68 -0.91 -31.59
N ARG A 111 -1.61 -1.88 -30.67
CA ARG A 111 -0.70 -3.05 -30.83
C ARG A 111 -0.96 -3.82 -32.12
N PHE A 112 -2.21 -3.80 -32.59
CA PHE A 112 -2.63 -4.35 -33.86
C PHE A 112 -3.58 -3.37 -34.58
N SER A 113 -3.14 -2.86 -35.73
CA SER A 113 -3.82 -1.82 -36.54
C SER A 113 -5.06 -2.31 -37.29
N ASP A 114 -5.26 -3.63 -37.35
CA ASP A 114 -6.33 -4.31 -38.08
C ASP A 114 -7.50 -4.75 -37.17
N LEU A 115 -7.49 -4.39 -35.88
CA LEU A 115 -8.59 -4.71 -34.96
C LEU A 115 -9.82 -3.83 -35.14
N ARG A 116 -9.76 -2.78 -35.97
CA ARG A 116 -10.88 -1.85 -36.22
C ARG A 116 -12.17 -2.55 -36.66
N HIS A 117 -12.07 -3.70 -37.35
CA HIS A 117 -13.22 -4.51 -37.78
C HIS A 117 -13.58 -5.65 -36.82
N ALA A 118 -12.80 -5.85 -35.75
CA ALA A 118 -12.98 -6.92 -34.76
C ALA A 118 -13.00 -6.36 -33.32
N GLN A 119 -13.56 -5.17 -33.13
CA GLN A 119 -13.63 -4.49 -31.82
C GLN A 119 -14.28 -5.35 -30.74
N TRP A 120 -15.23 -6.21 -31.11
CA TRP A 120 -15.88 -7.18 -30.22
C TRP A 120 -14.90 -8.20 -29.58
N ALA A 121 -13.74 -8.43 -30.20
CA ALA A 121 -12.69 -9.34 -29.70
C ALA A 121 -11.44 -8.61 -29.23
N ALA A 122 -11.37 -7.27 -29.39
CA ALA A 122 -10.15 -6.49 -29.14
C ALA A 122 -9.62 -6.68 -27.72
N ASP A 123 -10.50 -6.64 -26.71
CA ASP A 123 -10.11 -6.85 -25.30
C ASP A 123 -9.54 -8.24 -25.04
N SER A 124 -10.11 -9.28 -25.67
CA SER A 124 -9.62 -10.66 -25.52
C SER A 124 -8.28 -10.85 -26.23
N ILE A 125 -8.11 -10.22 -27.40
CA ILE A 125 -6.86 -10.24 -28.15
C ILE A 125 -5.77 -9.49 -27.39
N ALA A 126 -6.07 -8.32 -26.85
CA ALA A 126 -5.15 -7.54 -26.02
C ALA A 126 -4.75 -8.33 -24.77
N TYR A 127 -5.74 -8.88 -24.04
CA TYR A 127 -5.52 -9.70 -22.86
C TYR A 127 -4.57 -10.88 -23.13
N LEU A 128 -4.81 -11.65 -24.19
CA LEU A 128 -3.94 -12.78 -24.53
C LEU A 128 -2.57 -12.33 -25.08
N ALA A 129 -2.49 -11.18 -25.75
CA ALA A 129 -1.23 -10.65 -26.25
C ALA A 129 -0.32 -10.15 -25.11
N ASP A 130 -0.90 -9.50 -24.10
CA ASP A 130 -0.18 -9.07 -22.88
C ASP A 130 0.41 -10.24 -22.10
N ARG A 131 -0.25 -11.40 -22.17
CA ARG A 131 0.21 -12.66 -21.56
C ARG A 131 1.26 -13.38 -22.40
N GLY A 132 1.49 -12.95 -23.65
CA GLY A 132 2.35 -13.66 -24.61
C GLY A 132 1.72 -14.94 -25.18
N THR A 133 0.44 -15.17 -24.90
CA THR A 133 -0.32 -16.36 -25.31
C THR A 133 -0.59 -16.33 -26.81
N VAL A 134 -1.00 -15.17 -27.34
CA VAL A 134 -1.17 -14.95 -28.78
C VAL A 134 -0.12 -13.97 -29.30
N ALA A 135 0.28 -14.17 -30.56
CA ALA A 135 1.13 -13.24 -31.29
C ALA A 135 0.43 -12.78 -32.57
N GLY A 136 0.72 -11.55 -32.99
CA GLY A 136 0.34 -11.05 -34.30
C GLY A 136 1.30 -11.51 -35.41
N TYR A 137 0.96 -11.10 -36.62
CA TYR A 137 1.82 -11.14 -37.79
C TYR A 137 2.66 -9.85 -37.85
N GLY A 138 3.80 -9.90 -38.54
CA GLY A 138 4.64 -8.72 -38.76
C GLY A 138 3.84 -7.54 -39.34
N GLY A 139 4.32 -6.32 -39.08
CA GLY A 139 3.64 -5.09 -39.53
C GLY A 139 2.44 -4.67 -38.68
N GLY A 140 2.34 -5.13 -37.43
CA GLY A 140 1.29 -4.71 -36.49
C GLY A 140 -0.10 -5.21 -36.86
N GLN A 141 -0.21 -6.46 -37.34
CA GLN A 141 -1.48 -7.08 -37.71
C GLN A 141 -1.77 -8.30 -36.83
N PHE A 142 -3.02 -8.51 -36.44
CA PHE A 142 -3.45 -9.75 -35.77
C PHE A 142 -4.12 -10.74 -36.73
N LYS A 143 -4.68 -10.26 -37.83
CA LYS A 143 -5.56 -10.96 -38.79
C LYS A 143 -6.77 -11.61 -38.11
N PRO A 144 -7.68 -10.81 -37.52
CA PRO A 144 -8.78 -11.32 -36.69
C PRO A 144 -9.74 -12.25 -37.43
N ASP A 145 -10.00 -12.00 -38.72
CA ASP A 145 -10.92 -12.79 -39.55
C ASP A 145 -10.27 -14.02 -40.19
N GLY A 146 -8.93 -14.13 -40.11
CA GLY A 146 -8.22 -15.29 -40.61
C GLY A 146 -8.56 -16.54 -39.80
N ALA A 147 -8.72 -17.68 -40.46
CA ALA A 147 -8.90 -18.95 -39.79
C ALA A 147 -7.69 -19.26 -38.89
N VAL A 148 -7.95 -19.74 -37.68
CA VAL A 148 -6.88 -20.23 -36.78
C VAL A 148 -6.55 -21.66 -37.17
N THR A 149 -5.26 -21.95 -37.37
CA THR A 149 -4.82 -23.32 -37.71
C THR A 149 -4.77 -24.20 -36.46
N ARG A 150 -4.81 -25.52 -36.62
CA ARG A 150 -4.66 -26.47 -35.50
C ARG A 150 -3.36 -26.24 -34.74
N ALA A 151 -2.25 -25.98 -35.42
CA ALA A 151 -0.96 -25.65 -34.79
C ALA A 151 -1.03 -24.35 -33.96
N GLN A 152 -1.67 -23.30 -34.48
CA GLN A 152 -1.84 -22.05 -33.75
C GLN A 152 -2.71 -22.23 -32.49
N ALA A 153 -3.83 -22.95 -32.61
CA ALA A 153 -4.73 -23.22 -31.50
C ALA A 153 -4.00 -23.93 -30.34
N VAL A 154 -3.25 -25.00 -30.64
CA VAL A 154 -2.49 -25.71 -29.60
C VAL A 154 -1.31 -24.91 -29.07
N ALA A 155 -0.66 -24.11 -29.93
CA ALA A 155 0.43 -23.24 -29.48
C ALA A 155 -0.04 -22.21 -28.46
N PHE A 156 -1.22 -21.62 -28.64
CA PHE A 156 -1.79 -20.69 -27.68
C PHE A 156 -2.04 -21.38 -26.33
N MET A 157 -2.64 -22.57 -26.31
CA MET A 157 -2.86 -23.32 -25.05
C MET A 157 -1.56 -23.76 -24.39
N ALA A 158 -0.58 -24.24 -25.17
CA ALA A 158 0.71 -24.68 -24.65
C ALA A 158 1.49 -23.51 -24.04
N ARG A 159 1.45 -22.32 -24.65
CA ARG A 159 2.07 -21.11 -24.10
C ARG A 159 1.37 -20.62 -22.84
N GLU A 160 0.05 -20.72 -22.79
CA GLU A 160 -0.74 -20.31 -21.62
C GLU A 160 -0.50 -21.22 -20.41
N LEU A 161 -0.52 -22.54 -20.62
CA LEU A 161 -0.52 -23.52 -19.53
C LEU A 161 0.88 -24.08 -19.22
N TYR A 162 1.80 -24.04 -20.18
CA TYR A 162 3.09 -24.75 -20.14
C TYR A 162 4.23 -23.92 -20.77
N SER A 163 4.24 -22.59 -20.56
CA SER A 163 5.20 -21.65 -21.17
C SER A 163 6.66 -22.09 -21.05
N ASP A 164 7.01 -22.67 -19.91
CA ASP A 164 8.38 -22.98 -19.50
C ASP A 164 8.75 -24.45 -19.78
N GLU A 165 7.81 -25.27 -20.26
CA GLU A 165 8.05 -26.69 -20.46
C GLU A 165 8.85 -26.96 -21.74
N VAL A 166 9.88 -27.80 -21.62
CA VAL A 166 10.63 -28.34 -22.74
C VAL A 166 10.08 -29.73 -23.04
N PRO A 167 9.68 -30.04 -24.28
CA PRO A 167 9.17 -31.36 -24.61
C PRO A 167 10.26 -32.42 -24.38
N GLU A 168 9.95 -33.45 -23.59
CA GLU A 168 10.86 -34.57 -23.33
C GLU A 168 11.02 -35.50 -24.55
N LYS A 169 10.05 -35.45 -25.47
CA LYS A 169 9.98 -36.29 -26.67
C LYS A 169 9.47 -35.48 -27.86
N ASP A 170 9.93 -35.87 -29.03
CA ASP A 170 9.43 -35.37 -30.31
C ASP A 170 7.94 -35.74 -30.50
N PRO A 171 7.16 -34.90 -31.19
CA PRO A 171 5.79 -35.23 -31.53
C PRO A 171 5.80 -36.41 -32.52
N ALA A 172 5.02 -37.46 -32.22
CA ALA A 172 4.94 -38.66 -33.05
C ALA A 172 4.04 -38.47 -34.29
N TYR A 173 4.14 -37.32 -34.96
CA TYR A 173 3.31 -36.95 -36.12
C TYR A 173 4.16 -36.83 -37.38
N ALA A 174 3.82 -37.59 -38.42
CA ALA A 174 4.62 -37.68 -39.64
C ALA A 174 4.66 -36.36 -40.46
N ASP A 175 3.69 -35.48 -40.26
CA ASP A 175 3.50 -34.22 -40.97
C ASP A 175 3.96 -32.97 -40.18
N VAL A 176 4.64 -33.16 -39.04
CA VAL A 176 5.17 -32.06 -38.21
C VAL A 176 6.70 -32.15 -38.16
N PRO A 177 7.43 -31.61 -39.16
CA PRO A 177 8.89 -31.68 -39.18
C PRO A 177 9.50 -30.78 -38.07
N PRO A 178 10.73 -31.08 -37.57
CA PRO A 178 11.44 -30.25 -36.60
C PRO A 178 11.62 -28.78 -37.00
N THR A 179 11.53 -28.47 -38.29
CA THR A 179 11.59 -27.12 -38.85
C THR A 179 10.26 -26.36 -38.78
N HIS A 180 9.16 -27.01 -38.42
CA HIS A 180 7.85 -26.39 -38.32
C HIS A 180 7.84 -25.31 -37.21
N PRO A 181 7.28 -24.11 -37.45
CA PRO A 181 7.38 -22.98 -36.51
C PRO A 181 6.73 -23.24 -35.14
N PHE A 182 5.83 -24.21 -35.05
CA PHE A 182 5.16 -24.61 -33.79
C PHE A 182 5.56 -26.01 -33.32
N TYR A 183 6.68 -26.55 -33.81
CA TYR A 183 7.13 -27.92 -33.48
C TYR A 183 7.17 -28.16 -31.96
N ARG A 184 7.81 -27.24 -31.20
CA ARG A 184 7.93 -27.33 -29.75
C ARG A 184 6.56 -27.35 -29.08
N GLU A 185 5.68 -26.41 -29.41
CA GLU A 185 4.38 -26.31 -28.78
C GLU A 185 3.47 -27.50 -29.12
N ILE A 186 3.55 -28.04 -30.34
CA ILE A 186 2.82 -29.26 -30.73
C ILE A 186 3.32 -30.46 -29.93
N ALA A 187 4.64 -30.58 -29.72
CA ALA A 187 5.24 -31.63 -28.91
C ALA A 187 4.76 -31.56 -27.45
N VAL A 188 4.78 -30.36 -26.84
CA VAL A 188 4.25 -30.14 -25.49
C VAL A 188 2.75 -30.46 -25.43
N ALA A 189 1.96 -29.98 -26.39
CA ALA A 189 0.52 -30.23 -26.43
C ALA A 189 0.18 -31.72 -26.57
N SER A 190 0.97 -32.47 -27.34
CA SER A 190 0.84 -33.92 -27.48
C SER A 190 1.19 -34.64 -26.17
N ALA A 191 2.34 -34.30 -25.56
CA ALA A 191 2.79 -34.89 -24.31
C ALA A 191 1.82 -34.63 -23.13
N LYS A 192 1.19 -33.46 -23.11
CA LYS A 192 0.19 -33.08 -22.08
C LYS A 192 -1.24 -33.46 -22.42
N GLY A 193 -1.47 -34.13 -23.56
CA GLY A 193 -2.82 -34.57 -23.98
C GLY A 193 -3.79 -33.43 -24.33
N LEU A 194 -3.29 -32.24 -24.65
CA LEU A 194 -4.13 -31.09 -25.05
C LEU A 194 -4.79 -31.36 -26.42
N ALA A 195 -4.03 -31.96 -27.33
CA ALA A 195 -4.49 -32.33 -28.66
C ALA A 195 -3.87 -33.65 -29.14
N GLY A 196 -4.69 -34.48 -29.78
CA GLY A 196 -4.27 -35.70 -30.46
C GLY A 196 -4.23 -35.53 -31.99
N GLY A 197 -3.47 -36.40 -32.64
CA GLY A 197 -3.46 -36.58 -34.10
C GLY A 197 -4.66 -37.39 -34.59
N PHE A 198 -4.69 -37.59 -35.90
CA PHE A 198 -5.68 -38.38 -36.60
C PHE A 198 -5.25 -39.86 -36.65
N PRO A 199 -6.19 -40.80 -36.91
CA PRO A 199 -5.86 -42.23 -37.00
C PRO A 199 -4.81 -42.60 -38.05
N ASP A 200 -4.58 -41.72 -39.04
CA ASP A 200 -3.55 -41.85 -40.08
C ASP A 200 -2.14 -41.43 -39.61
N GLY A 201 -1.97 -41.04 -38.35
CA GLY A 201 -0.70 -40.58 -37.77
C GLY A 201 -0.34 -39.13 -38.07
N SER A 202 -1.23 -38.36 -38.71
CA SER A 202 -1.04 -36.93 -38.99
C SER A 202 -1.58 -36.04 -37.85
N PHE A 203 -1.03 -34.83 -37.71
CA PHE A 203 -1.56 -33.78 -36.82
C PHE A 203 -2.37 -32.73 -37.58
N ARG A 204 -2.05 -32.54 -38.86
CA ARG A 204 -2.58 -31.53 -39.79
C ARG A 204 -2.37 -30.10 -39.28
N PRO A 205 -1.10 -29.67 -39.08
CA PRO A 205 -0.78 -28.43 -38.36
C PRO A 205 -1.36 -27.16 -39.02
N ASP A 206 -1.43 -27.12 -40.35
CA ASP A 206 -1.88 -25.96 -41.12
C ASP A 206 -3.39 -25.98 -41.44
N ALA A 207 -4.09 -27.05 -41.08
CA ALA A 207 -5.54 -27.14 -41.29
C ALA A 207 -6.27 -26.16 -40.35
N PRO A 208 -7.32 -25.46 -40.81
CA PRO A 208 -8.21 -24.70 -39.95
C PRO A 208 -8.82 -25.58 -38.86
N VAL A 209 -8.90 -25.08 -37.63
CA VAL A 209 -9.62 -25.76 -36.56
C VAL A 209 -11.10 -25.42 -36.60
N SER A 210 -11.95 -26.43 -36.44
CA SER A 210 -13.40 -26.27 -36.33
C SER A 210 -13.84 -25.81 -34.94
N ARG A 211 -15.10 -25.39 -34.82
CA ARG A 211 -15.72 -25.05 -33.53
C ARG A 211 -15.76 -26.26 -32.59
N ALA A 212 -16.07 -27.44 -33.11
CA ALA A 212 -16.05 -28.69 -32.37
C ALA A 212 -14.66 -29.06 -31.85
N GLU A 213 -13.62 -28.96 -32.68
CA GLU A 213 -12.25 -29.20 -32.25
C GLU A 213 -11.80 -28.18 -31.21
N THR A 214 -12.17 -26.90 -31.37
CA THR A 214 -11.89 -25.84 -30.39
C THR A 214 -12.52 -26.15 -29.04
N ALA A 215 -13.80 -26.55 -29.00
CA ALA A 215 -14.46 -26.98 -27.77
C ALA A 215 -13.76 -28.19 -27.14
N ALA A 216 -13.40 -29.20 -27.93
CA ALA A 216 -12.69 -30.39 -27.45
C ALA A 216 -11.29 -30.06 -26.89
N PHE A 217 -10.58 -29.14 -27.53
CA PHE A 217 -9.25 -28.67 -27.13
C PHE A 217 -9.31 -27.97 -25.77
N LEU A 218 -10.19 -26.97 -25.65
CA LEU A 218 -10.36 -26.19 -24.42
C LEU A 218 -10.91 -27.03 -23.27
N ALA A 219 -11.89 -27.91 -23.54
CA ALA A 219 -12.45 -28.80 -22.52
C ALA A 219 -11.39 -29.73 -21.93
N ARG A 220 -10.51 -30.31 -22.77
CA ARG A 220 -9.41 -31.16 -22.28
C ARG A 220 -8.34 -30.34 -21.55
N ALA A 221 -7.90 -29.23 -22.14
CA ALA A 221 -6.82 -28.42 -21.60
C ALA A 221 -7.10 -27.90 -20.19
N TYR A 222 -8.37 -27.59 -19.89
CA TYR A 222 -8.81 -27.08 -18.60
C TYR A 222 -9.67 -28.06 -17.80
N ALA A 223 -9.76 -29.33 -18.25
CA ALA A 223 -10.57 -30.39 -17.62
C ALA A 223 -12.02 -29.97 -17.30
N LEU A 224 -12.65 -29.21 -18.20
CA LEU A 224 -13.95 -28.58 -17.98
C LEU A 224 -15.06 -29.62 -17.82
N GLN A 225 -15.88 -29.43 -16.78
CA GLN A 225 -17.09 -30.21 -16.54
C GLN A 225 -18.34 -29.44 -17.02
N PRO A 226 -19.41 -30.11 -17.47
CA PRO A 226 -20.69 -29.47 -17.76
C PRO A 226 -21.24 -28.73 -16.54
N GLY A 227 -21.69 -27.50 -16.77
CA GLY A 227 -22.40 -26.69 -15.79
C GLY A 227 -23.88 -27.05 -15.71
N GLU A 228 -24.63 -26.31 -14.88
CA GLU A 228 -26.08 -26.54 -14.68
C GLU A 228 -26.96 -26.01 -15.83
N GLY A 229 -26.38 -25.25 -16.78
CA GLY A 229 -27.11 -24.70 -17.92
C GLY A 229 -27.68 -25.77 -18.87
N THR A 230 -28.89 -25.55 -19.37
CA THR A 230 -29.65 -26.53 -20.19
C THR A 230 -29.60 -26.26 -21.70
N ALA A 231 -28.85 -25.25 -22.16
CA ALA A 231 -28.82 -24.89 -23.58
C ALA A 231 -27.93 -25.86 -24.39
N GLU A 232 -28.56 -26.86 -25.00
CA GLU A 232 -27.94 -27.75 -25.99
C GLU A 232 -28.30 -27.31 -27.41
N PRO A 233 -27.33 -26.95 -28.26
CA PRO A 233 -27.59 -26.58 -29.64
C PRO A 233 -28.17 -27.76 -30.45
N SER A 234 -29.13 -27.47 -31.33
CA SER A 234 -29.94 -28.49 -32.01
C SER A 234 -29.17 -29.43 -32.95
N ASP A 235 -27.98 -29.03 -33.38
CA ASP A 235 -27.13 -29.73 -34.36
C ASP A 235 -25.93 -30.46 -33.70
N THR A 236 -25.92 -30.62 -32.38
CA THR A 236 -24.76 -31.17 -31.65
C THR A 236 -24.98 -32.54 -31.02
N GLY A 237 -26.23 -32.98 -30.81
CA GLY A 237 -26.55 -34.17 -30.01
C GLY A 237 -25.90 -35.48 -30.50
N SER A 238 -25.74 -35.67 -31.81
CA SER A 238 -25.07 -36.84 -32.41
C SER A 238 -23.63 -36.57 -32.86
N HIS A 239 -23.09 -35.38 -32.58
CA HIS A 239 -21.76 -34.98 -33.02
C HIS A 239 -20.68 -35.58 -32.10
N TRP A 240 -19.52 -35.97 -32.64
CA TRP A 240 -18.43 -36.57 -31.82
C TRP A 240 -17.95 -35.65 -30.69
N ALA A 241 -18.11 -34.34 -30.87
CA ALA A 241 -17.78 -33.31 -29.88
C ALA A 241 -18.97 -32.87 -29.01
N ALA A 242 -20.08 -33.61 -28.95
CA ALA A 242 -21.26 -33.25 -28.15
C ALA A 242 -20.91 -32.94 -26.69
N ALA A 243 -20.16 -33.83 -26.02
CA ALA A 243 -19.77 -33.66 -24.63
C ALA A 243 -18.91 -32.41 -24.35
N PRO A 244 -17.80 -32.16 -25.08
CA PRO A 244 -17.03 -30.93 -24.86
C PRO A 244 -17.79 -29.66 -25.27
N ILE A 245 -18.63 -29.69 -26.31
CA ILE A 245 -19.49 -28.55 -26.66
C ILE A 245 -20.43 -28.24 -25.50
N ARG A 246 -21.10 -29.27 -24.94
CA ARG A 246 -21.96 -29.14 -23.76
C ARG A 246 -21.20 -28.58 -22.56
N ALA A 247 -19.97 -29.05 -22.32
CA ALA A 247 -19.15 -28.56 -21.22
C ALA A 247 -18.91 -27.05 -21.30
N LEU A 248 -18.59 -26.52 -22.48
CA LEU A 248 -18.38 -25.08 -22.64
C LEU A 248 -19.71 -24.29 -22.73
N SER A 249 -20.74 -24.80 -23.40
CA SER A 249 -22.00 -24.06 -23.62
C SER A 249 -22.81 -23.92 -22.33
N SER A 250 -22.91 -24.99 -21.52
CA SER A 250 -23.63 -24.98 -20.23
C SER A 250 -22.99 -24.05 -19.19
N ASN A 251 -21.69 -23.75 -19.34
CA ASN A 251 -20.97 -22.76 -18.53
C ASN A 251 -20.95 -21.35 -19.17
N GLY A 252 -21.63 -21.14 -20.30
CA GLY A 252 -21.69 -19.85 -21.00
C GLY A 252 -20.39 -19.41 -21.70
N LEU A 253 -19.43 -20.32 -21.87
CA LEU A 253 -18.10 -20.01 -22.43
C LEU A 253 -18.15 -19.88 -23.95
N ILE A 254 -19.05 -20.62 -24.59
CA ILE A 254 -19.34 -20.57 -26.03
C ILE A 254 -20.84 -20.40 -26.26
N GLY A 255 -21.20 -19.78 -27.39
CA GLY A 255 -22.60 -19.58 -27.80
C GLY A 255 -22.88 -20.13 -29.19
N GLY A 256 -24.16 -20.44 -29.45
CA GLY A 256 -24.67 -20.77 -30.78
C GLY A 256 -25.14 -19.54 -31.57
N TYR A 257 -25.79 -19.78 -32.69
CA TYR A 257 -26.40 -18.77 -33.55
C TYR A 257 -27.88 -18.54 -33.17
N ALA A 258 -28.46 -17.45 -33.66
CA ALA A 258 -29.86 -17.11 -33.38
C ALA A 258 -30.87 -18.15 -33.89
N ASP A 259 -30.46 -19.03 -34.81
CA ASP A 259 -31.26 -20.15 -35.34
C ASP A 259 -31.21 -21.41 -34.44
N GLY A 260 -30.54 -21.35 -33.28
CA GLY A 260 -30.43 -22.47 -32.34
C GLY A 260 -29.30 -23.46 -32.66
N THR A 261 -28.55 -23.24 -33.74
CA THR A 261 -27.42 -24.11 -34.15
C THR A 261 -26.09 -23.67 -33.52
N TYR A 262 -25.14 -24.60 -33.39
CA TYR A 262 -23.75 -24.32 -33.01
C TYR A 262 -22.81 -24.32 -34.20
N ARG A 263 -23.13 -25.06 -35.27
CA ARG A 263 -22.34 -25.27 -36.49
C ARG A 263 -20.97 -25.87 -36.16
N PRO A 264 -20.92 -27.11 -35.60
CA PRO A 264 -19.69 -27.70 -35.05
C PRO A 264 -18.52 -27.78 -36.04
N ASP A 265 -18.79 -28.03 -37.32
CA ASP A 265 -17.76 -28.19 -38.36
C ASP A 265 -17.29 -26.87 -38.99
N ARG A 266 -17.89 -25.73 -38.62
CA ARG A 266 -17.47 -24.42 -39.14
C ARG A 266 -16.06 -24.09 -38.61
N PRO A 267 -15.13 -23.62 -39.47
CA PRO A 267 -13.85 -23.08 -39.04
C PRO A 267 -13.98 -21.90 -38.07
N VAL A 268 -13.04 -21.80 -37.13
CA VAL A 268 -12.97 -20.71 -36.15
C VAL A 268 -11.97 -19.65 -36.61
N THR A 269 -12.34 -18.38 -36.50
CA THR A 269 -11.41 -17.28 -36.76
C THR A 269 -10.47 -17.05 -35.56
N ARG A 270 -9.34 -16.37 -35.78
CA ARG A 270 -8.42 -16.02 -34.69
C ARG A 270 -9.06 -15.16 -33.62
N ALA A 271 -9.96 -14.25 -33.99
CA ALA A 271 -10.73 -13.43 -33.05
C ALA A 271 -11.70 -14.29 -32.20
N GLU A 272 -12.44 -15.20 -32.83
CA GLU A 272 -13.34 -16.12 -32.13
C GLU A 272 -12.56 -17.00 -31.14
N TYR A 273 -11.42 -17.57 -31.56
CA TYR A 273 -10.58 -18.40 -30.70
C TYR A 273 -10.04 -17.62 -29.49
N ALA A 274 -9.59 -16.38 -29.71
CA ALA A 274 -9.10 -15.50 -28.64
C ALA A 274 -10.19 -15.23 -27.59
N VAL A 275 -11.43 -14.99 -28.02
CA VAL A 275 -12.58 -14.79 -27.12
C VAL A 275 -12.89 -16.06 -26.34
N PHE A 276 -12.92 -17.23 -26.99
CA PHE A 276 -13.18 -18.50 -26.29
C PHE A 276 -12.11 -18.80 -25.24
N LEU A 277 -10.83 -18.72 -25.61
CA LEU A 277 -9.73 -18.97 -24.67
C LEU A 277 -9.75 -18.00 -23.48
N THR A 278 -9.97 -16.70 -23.73
CA THR A 278 -10.08 -15.69 -22.68
C THR A 278 -11.21 -15.99 -21.69
N ARG A 279 -12.38 -16.42 -22.20
CA ARG A 279 -13.52 -16.80 -21.35
C ARG A 279 -13.19 -18.00 -20.46
N VAL A 280 -12.53 -19.02 -21.02
CA VAL A 280 -12.13 -20.22 -20.24
C VAL A 280 -11.12 -19.85 -19.15
N ILE A 281 -10.09 -19.05 -19.47
CA ILE A 281 -9.09 -18.61 -18.48
C ILE A 281 -9.78 -17.85 -17.34
N ARG A 282 -10.64 -16.88 -17.66
CA ARG A 282 -11.38 -16.11 -16.64
C ARG A 282 -12.29 -16.99 -15.80
N PHE A 283 -12.99 -17.93 -16.43
CA PHE A 283 -13.87 -18.87 -15.73
C PHE A 283 -13.10 -19.72 -14.71
N GLU A 284 -11.95 -20.28 -15.08
CA GLU A 284 -11.14 -21.08 -14.17
C GLU A 284 -10.49 -20.26 -13.06
N ARG A 285 -10.07 -19.01 -13.36
CA ARG A 285 -9.58 -18.06 -12.35
C ARG A 285 -10.66 -17.74 -11.32
N GLU A 286 -11.87 -17.43 -11.77
CA GLU A 286 -12.99 -17.18 -10.87
C GLU A 286 -13.37 -18.42 -10.05
N ALA A 287 -13.31 -19.61 -10.63
CA ALA A 287 -13.54 -20.86 -9.92
C ALA A 287 -12.48 -21.09 -8.82
N ALA A 288 -11.21 -20.83 -9.12
CA ALA A 288 -10.12 -20.91 -8.15
C ALA A 288 -10.29 -19.89 -7.00
N ILE A 289 -10.68 -18.65 -7.31
CA ILE A 289 -10.99 -17.62 -6.30
C ILE A 289 -12.15 -18.07 -5.40
N ARG A 290 -13.26 -18.55 -5.97
CA ARG A 290 -14.41 -19.04 -5.19
C ARG A 290 -14.06 -20.22 -4.30
N ALA A 291 -13.21 -21.12 -4.78
CA ALA A 291 -12.72 -22.27 -4.03
C ALA A 291 -11.61 -21.91 -3.01
N LYS A 292 -11.11 -20.66 -3.03
CA LYS A 292 -9.94 -20.22 -2.27
C LYS A 292 -8.69 -21.06 -2.56
N ASP A 293 -8.60 -21.59 -3.77
CA ASP A 293 -7.46 -22.37 -4.25
C ASP A 293 -6.42 -21.44 -4.89
N TRP A 294 -5.56 -20.88 -4.05
CA TRP A 294 -4.56 -19.91 -4.48
C TRP A 294 -3.49 -20.52 -5.37
N ASP A 295 -3.13 -21.80 -5.19
CA ASP A 295 -2.16 -22.45 -6.06
C ASP A 295 -2.74 -22.62 -7.47
N LYS A 296 -4.03 -23.00 -7.58
CA LYS A 296 -4.72 -23.05 -8.87
C LYS A 296 -4.86 -21.66 -9.49
N LEU A 297 -5.22 -20.63 -8.73
CA LEU A 297 -5.26 -19.26 -9.27
C LEU A 297 -3.90 -18.81 -9.80
N ILE A 298 -2.82 -19.02 -9.03
CA ILE A 298 -1.45 -18.67 -9.41
C ILE A 298 -1.00 -19.46 -10.65
N SER A 299 -1.47 -20.70 -10.83
CA SER A 299 -1.18 -21.48 -12.05
C SER A 299 -1.73 -20.82 -13.33
N TYR A 300 -2.79 -20.01 -13.21
CA TYR A 300 -3.35 -19.19 -14.28
C TYR A 300 -2.82 -17.75 -14.28
N MET A 301 -1.83 -17.43 -13.44
CA MET A 301 -1.16 -16.14 -13.46
C MET A 301 0.15 -16.24 -14.25
N THR A 302 0.35 -15.30 -15.17
CA THR A 302 1.67 -15.10 -15.78
C THR A 302 2.68 -14.66 -14.73
N VAL A 303 3.97 -14.91 -14.97
CA VAL A 303 5.05 -14.37 -14.11
C VAL A 303 4.95 -12.84 -14.00
N ARG A 304 4.48 -12.17 -15.05
CA ARG A 304 4.25 -10.73 -15.09
C ARG A 304 3.14 -10.27 -14.13
N GLU A 305 2.02 -10.99 -14.06
CA GLU A 305 0.95 -10.73 -13.08
C GLU A 305 1.42 -11.03 -11.66
N GLN A 306 2.15 -12.12 -11.47
CA GLN A 306 2.73 -12.49 -10.17
C GLN A 306 3.70 -11.42 -9.66
N ALA A 307 4.63 -10.97 -10.53
CA ALA A 307 5.53 -9.86 -10.23
C ALA A 307 4.78 -8.57 -9.96
N GLY A 308 3.69 -8.28 -10.69
CA GLY A 308 2.81 -7.13 -10.43
C GLY A 308 2.21 -7.18 -9.03
N GLN A 309 1.72 -8.34 -8.58
CA GLN A 309 1.19 -8.51 -7.22
C GLN A 309 2.22 -8.27 -6.12
N MET A 310 3.51 -8.40 -6.43
CA MET A 310 4.62 -8.10 -5.52
C MET A 310 5.03 -6.62 -5.51
N LEU A 311 4.31 -5.73 -6.19
CA LEU A 311 4.60 -4.30 -6.21
C LEU A 311 3.46 -3.49 -5.60
N MET A 312 3.83 -2.49 -4.80
CA MET A 312 2.93 -1.50 -4.24
C MET A 312 3.47 -0.08 -4.50
N PRO A 313 3.20 0.51 -5.67
CA PRO A 313 3.63 1.88 -5.97
C PRO A 313 2.86 2.92 -5.15
N ASP A 314 3.47 4.10 -5.00
CA ASP A 314 2.71 5.31 -4.68
C ASP A 314 2.12 5.94 -5.94
N ILE A 315 1.05 6.69 -5.77
CA ILE A 315 0.38 7.42 -6.85
C ILE A 315 0.24 8.89 -6.49
N ARG A 316 1.22 9.47 -5.77
CA ARG A 316 1.14 10.85 -5.24
C ARG A 316 0.93 11.89 -6.32
N MET A 317 1.66 11.75 -7.41
CA MET A 317 1.80 12.77 -8.44
C MET A 317 1.66 12.18 -9.83
N ARG A 318 1.06 12.94 -10.72
CA ARG A 318 1.10 12.72 -12.17
C ARG A 318 1.39 14.04 -12.87
N ASN A 319 2.42 14.08 -13.72
CA ASN A 319 2.81 15.26 -14.48
C ASN A 319 2.96 16.52 -13.61
N GLY A 320 3.52 16.36 -12.41
CA GLY A 320 3.70 17.47 -11.44
C GLY A 320 2.43 17.91 -10.71
N GLN A 321 1.29 17.23 -10.89
CA GLN A 321 0.04 17.51 -10.18
C GLN A 321 -0.33 16.38 -9.21
N PRO A 322 -0.95 16.68 -8.06
CA PRO A 322 -1.47 15.66 -7.16
C PRO A 322 -2.54 14.78 -7.82
N THR A 323 -2.48 13.47 -7.61
CA THR A 323 -3.49 12.54 -8.15
C THR A 323 -4.58 12.29 -7.10
N THR A 324 -5.77 12.84 -7.33
CA THR A 324 -6.91 12.75 -6.39
C THR A 324 -8.12 12.03 -6.97
N THR A 325 -8.06 11.59 -8.23
CA THR A 325 -9.15 10.87 -8.92
C THR A 325 -8.57 9.79 -9.83
N VAL A 326 -9.40 8.77 -10.15
CA VAL A 326 -9.02 7.75 -11.14
C VAL A 326 -9.14 8.34 -12.54
N HIS A 327 -8.01 8.44 -13.24
CA HIS A 327 -7.92 8.87 -14.65
C HIS A 327 -7.41 7.72 -15.52
N ASP A 328 -7.49 7.83 -16.85
CA ASP A 328 -7.21 6.71 -17.76
C ASP A 328 -5.78 6.18 -17.65
N GLY A 329 -4.79 7.06 -17.43
CA GLY A 329 -3.41 6.60 -17.15
C GLY A 329 -3.29 5.72 -15.90
N LEU A 330 -4.10 5.94 -14.86
CA LEU A 330 -4.08 5.13 -13.65
C LEU A 330 -4.85 3.82 -13.86
N LYS A 331 -5.94 3.85 -14.63
CA LYS A 331 -6.63 2.63 -15.08
C LYS A 331 -5.69 1.73 -15.88
N ALA A 332 -4.92 2.31 -16.80
CA ALA A 332 -3.90 1.60 -17.55
C ALA A 332 -2.85 0.98 -16.63
N ILE A 333 -2.34 1.71 -15.64
CA ILE A 333 -1.42 1.15 -14.64
C ILE A 333 -2.05 -0.04 -13.90
N VAL A 334 -3.29 0.10 -13.41
CA VAL A 334 -3.98 -0.99 -12.68
C VAL A 334 -4.14 -2.23 -13.57
N ARG A 335 -4.59 -2.05 -14.82
CA ARG A 335 -4.88 -3.14 -15.74
C ARG A 335 -3.62 -3.80 -16.30
N GLU A 336 -2.65 -3.01 -16.75
CA GLU A 336 -1.45 -3.49 -17.47
C GLU A 336 -0.32 -3.94 -16.55
N GLN A 337 -0.19 -3.31 -15.37
CA GLN A 337 0.86 -3.65 -14.40
C GLN A 337 0.36 -4.63 -13.34
N SER A 338 -0.96 -4.71 -13.12
CA SER A 338 -1.62 -5.58 -12.15
C SER A 338 -0.98 -5.51 -10.76
N PRO A 339 -0.81 -4.29 -10.18
CA PRO A 339 -0.10 -4.12 -8.91
C PRO A 339 -0.80 -4.85 -7.77
N GLY A 340 -0.05 -5.21 -6.73
CA GLY A 340 -0.57 -5.81 -5.51
C GLY A 340 -1.45 -4.84 -4.71
N GLY A 341 -1.16 -3.55 -4.84
CA GLY A 341 -1.88 -2.48 -4.18
C GLY A 341 -1.28 -1.09 -4.43
N PHE A 342 -1.77 -0.10 -3.70
CA PHE A 342 -1.25 1.27 -3.70
C PHE A 342 -1.13 1.82 -2.28
N ILE A 343 -0.08 2.61 -2.05
CA ILE A 343 0.04 3.46 -0.87
C ILE A 343 -0.47 4.88 -1.19
N LEU A 344 -1.30 5.42 -0.31
CA LEU A 344 -1.82 6.78 -0.39
C LEU A 344 -1.10 7.71 0.58
N PHE A 345 -0.88 8.94 0.14
CA PHE A 345 -0.28 10.03 0.91
C PHE A 345 -1.21 11.25 0.95
N ASP A 346 -0.81 12.28 1.71
CA ASP A 346 -1.47 13.58 1.79
C ASP A 346 -1.83 14.17 0.41
N LYS A 347 -0.96 14.03 -0.58
CA LYS A 347 -1.21 14.52 -1.95
C LYS A 347 -2.39 13.82 -2.66
N ASN A 348 -2.78 12.64 -2.22
CA ASN A 348 -3.93 11.92 -2.78
C ASN A 348 -5.26 12.34 -2.16
N ILE A 349 -5.21 13.19 -1.14
CA ILE A 349 -6.27 13.32 -0.15
C ILE A 349 -6.68 14.79 -0.05
N VAL A 350 -7.91 15.06 -0.49
CA VAL A 350 -8.57 16.36 -0.36
C VAL A 350 -9.49 16.37 0.86
N ASN A 351 -10.32 15.32 0.99
CA ASN A 351 -11.21 15.10 2.14
C ASN A 351 -11.65 13.61 2.20
N ALA A 352 -12.33 13.23 3.27
CA ALA A 352 -12.74 11.84 3.51
C ALA A 352 -13.67 11.26 2.42
N GLU A 353 -14.66 12.02 1.93
CA GLU A 353 -15.58 11.55 0.87
C GLU A 353 -14.85 11.32 -0.46
N GLN A 354 -13.92 12.21 -0.80
CA GLN A 354 -13.09 12.08 -2.00
C GLN A 354 -12.21 10.82 -1.93
N VAL A 355 -11.56 10.55 -0.80
CA VAL A 355 -10.72 9.34 -0.65
C VAL A 355 -11.56 8.07 -0.74
N ALA A 356 -12.73 8.04 -0.10
CA ALA A 356 -13.63 6.88 -0.18
C ALA A 356 -14.10 6.62 -1.63
N THR A 357 -14.40 7.69 -2.37
CA THR A 357 -14.74 7.61 -3.80
C THR A 357 -13.56 7.11 -4.62
N PHE A 358 -12.36 7.64 -4.37
CA PHE A 358 -11.14 7.28 -5.07
C PHE A 358 -10.77 5.81 -4.84
N ALA A 359 -10.82 5.33 -3.60
CA ALA A 359 -10.60 3.94 -3.24
C ALA A 359 -11.64 3.00 -3.86
N HIS A 360 -12.92 3.39 -3.86
CA HIS A 360 -13.98 2.62 -4.51
C HIS A 360 -13.75 2.48 -6.02
N GLN A 361 -13.39 3.58 -6.69
CA GLN A 361 -13.08 3.57 -8.13
C GLN A 361 -11.83 2.74 -8.45
N LEU A 362 -10.77 2.82 -7.62
CA LEU A 362 -9.58 1.98 -7.79
C LEU A 362 -9.91 0.49 -7.68
N GLN A 363 -10.71 0.10 -6.69
CA GLN A 363 -11.14 -1.30 -6.56
C GLN A 363 -12.03 -1.75 -7.72
N ALA A 364 -12.86 -0.88 -8.28
CA ALA A 364 -13.65 -1.20 -9.46
C ALA A 364 -12.79 -1.46 -10.72
N GLU A 365 -11.57 -0.91 -10.77
CA GLU A 365 -10.60 -1.17 -11.84
C GLU A 365 -9.74 -2.41 -11.57
N ALA A 366 -9.76 -2.94 -10.35
CA ALA A 366 -8.91 -4.04 -9.87
C ALA A 366 -9.39 -5.43 -10.33
N GLY A 367 -9.55 -5.63 -11.64
CA GLY A 367 -9.75 -6.93 -12.30
C GLY A 367 -10.47 -8.01 -11.49
N ASP A 368 -9.87 -9.21 -11.41
CA ASP A 368 -10.33 -10.32 -10.58
C ASP A 368 -9.53 -10.48 -9.28
N ILE A 369 -8.39 -9.78 -9.15
CA ILE A 369 -7.58 -9.73 -7.94
C ILE A 369 -7.65 -8.30 -7.37
N PRO A 370 -8.28 -8.10 -6.21
CA PRO A 370 -8.48 -6.78 -5.61
C PRO A 370 -7.16 -6.16 -5.16
N LEU A 371 -7.11 -4.83 -5.05
CA LEU A 371 -5.92 -4.09 -4.60
C LEU A 371 -5.85 -4.04 -3.07
N PHE A 372 -4.66 -4.10 -2.49
CA PHE A 372 -4.45 -3.51 -1.17
C PHE A 372 -4.42 -1.99 -1.31
N LEU A 373 -5.23 -1.27 -0.54
CA LEU A 373 -5.10 0.18 -0.42
C LEU A 373 -4.70 0.51 1.01
N GLY A 374 -3.59 1.21 1.17
CA GLY A 374 -3.04 1.53 2.49
C GLY A 374 -2.47 2.93 2.62
N ALA A 375 -2.20 3.32 3.86
CA ALA A 375 -1.62 4.61 4.22
C ALA A 375 -0.83 4.51 5.53
N ASP A 376 0.04 5.49 5.78
CA ASP A 376 0.67 5.70 7.10
C ASP A 376 -0.27 6.49 8.02
N GLN A 377 -1.15 5.81 8.74
CA GLN A 377 -2.02 6.40 9.75
C GLN A 377 -1.58 5.93 11.15
N GLU A 378 -0.40 6.37 11.59
CA GLU A 378 0.18 6.03 12.90
C GLU A 378 -0.53 6.79 14.05
N GLY A 379 -1.05 7.99 13.75
CA GLY A 379 -1.48 8.96 14.75
C GLY A 379 -0.37 9.96 15.10
N GLY A 380 -0.70 10.93 15.96
CA GLY A 380 0.22 12.00 16.32
C GLY A 380 0.69 12.79 15.10
N VAL A 381 2.00 12.78 14.86
CA VAL A 381 2.66 13.55 13.77
C VAL A 381 2.56 12.88 12.41
N ILE A 382 2.30 11.57 12.35
CA ILE A 382 2.13 10.83 11.09
C ILE A 382 0.66 10.44 10.94
N LYS A 383 -0.08 11.28 10.20
CA LYS A 383 -1.49 11.08 9.87
C LYS A 383 -1.78 11.60 8.47
N ARG A 384 -2.86 11.08 7.86
CA ARG A 384 -3.26 11.33 6.48
C ARG A 384 -4.74 11.66 6.33
N ILE A 385 -5.61 11.20 7.24
CA ILE A 385 -7.07 11.38 7.13
C ILE A 385 -7.48 12.83 7.50
N PRO A 386 -8.00 13.64 6.56
CA PRO A 386 -8.52 14.98 6.85
C PRO A 386 -9.89 14.88 7.51
N GLY A 387 -10.11 15.69 8.54
CA GLY A 387 -11.35 15.63 9.34
C GLY A 387 -11.44 14.40 10.26
N GLY A 388 -10.53 13.44 10.13
CA GLY A 388 -10.41 12.28 11.00
C GLY A 388 -9.93 12.62 12.40
N THR A 389 -9.90 11.61 13.25
CA THR A 389 -9.51 11.75 14.64
C THR A 389 -8.00 12.00 14.76
N ASN A 390 -7.60 13.06 15.44
CA ASN A 390 -6.21 13.48 15.61
C ASN A 390 -5.60 12.81 16.85
N LEU A 391 -5.46 11.48 16.81
CA LEU A 391 -4.87 10.72 17.91
C LEU A 391 -3.57 11.36 18.45
N PRO A 392 -3.35 11.37 19.77
CA PRO A 392 -2.19 12.02 20.38
C PRO A 392 -0.80 11.48 19.96
N GLY A 393 -0.74 10.25 19.45
CA GLY A 393 0.48 9.60 18.97
C GLY A 393 0.97 8.47 19.87
N GLN A 394 1.91 7.66 19.37
CA GLN A 394 2.35 6.46 20.09
C GLN A 394 3.11 6.78 21.39
N MET A 395 3.96 7.82 21.42
CA MET A 395 4.64 8.18 22.67
C MET A 395 3.69 8.72 23.74
N ALA A 396 2.59 9.37 23.33
CA ALA A 396 1.52 9.75 24.26
C ALA A 396 0.85 8.51 24.87
N LEU A 397 0.55 7.49 24.06
CA LEU A 397 0.08 6.18 24.54
C LEU A 397 1.12 5.48 25.44
N GLY A 398 2.40 5.62 25.10
CA GLY A 398 3.51 5.23 25.96
C GLY A 398 3.42 5.84 27.35
N ALA A 399 3.14 7.14 27.39
CA ALA A 399 3.04 7.88 28.64
C ALA A 399 1.81 7.52 29.48
N THR A 400 0.71 7.07 28.86
CA THR A 400 -0.41 6.50 29.61
C THR A 400 -0.05 5.13 30.19
N GLY A 401 0.81 4.37 29.49
CA GLY A 401 1.16 3.00 29.84
C GLY A 401 0.00 2.01 29.71
N ASP A 402 -1.14 2.43 29.16
CA ASP A 402 -2.40 1.68 29.17
C ASP A 402 -2.65 0.97 27.83
N ALA A 403 -2.66 -0.36 27.88
CA ALA A 403 -2.90 -1.19 26.70
C ALA A 403 -4.34 -1.07 26.18
N ALA A 404 -5.33 -0.83 27.04
CA ALA A 404 -6.72 -0.67 26.60
C ALA A 404 -6.88 0.61 25.76
N LEU A 405 -6.18 1.68 26.11
CA LEU A 405 -6.13 2.91 25.32
C LEU A 405 -5.41 2.71 23.98
N ALA A 406 -4.32 1.92 23.96
CA ALA A 406 -3.61 1.59 22.72
C ALA A 406 -4.45 0.70 21.78
N GLU A 407 -5.25 -0.21 22.34
CA GLU A 407 -6.23 -1.01 21.58
C GLU A 407 -7.36 -0.15 21.03
N ALA A 408 -7.93 0.74 21.85
CA ALA A 408 -8.96 1.68 21.42
C ALA A 408 -8.47 2.60 20.30
N ALA A 409 -7.23 3.12 20.41
CA ALA A 409 -6.59 3.91 19.38
C ALA A 409 -6.40 3.12 18.06
N GLY A 410 -5.99 1.85 18.15
CA GLY A 410 -5.88 0.98 16.98
C GLY A 410 -7.23 0.72 16.33
N LYS A 411 -8.26 0.43 17.13
CA LYS A 411 -9.62 0.12 16.67
C LYS A 411 -10.27 1.29 15.97
N LEU A 412 -10.31 2.47 16.59
CA LEU A 412 -10.91 3.66 15.97
C LEU A 412 -10.16 4.06 14.68
N THR A 413 -8.83 3.90 14.65
CA THR A 413 -8.05 4.16 13.44
C THR A 413 -8.44 3.21 12.32
N GLY A 414 -8.60 1.92 12.65
CA GLY A 414 -9.05 0.91 11.70
C GLY A 414 -10.47 1.18 11.19
N GLU A 415 -11.39 1.60 12.07
CA GLU A 415 -12.77 1.93 11.69
C GLU A 415 -12.82 3.11 10.71
N GLU A 416 -12.04 4.18 10.96
CA GLU A 416 -11.93 5.30 10.02
C GLU A 416 -11.31 4.88 8.68
N LEU A 417 -10.20 4.11 8.69
CA LEU A 417 -9.57 3.61 7.47
C LEU A 417 -10.51 2.70 6.67
N ARG A 418 -11.23 1.81 7.34
CA ARG A 418 -12.18 0.89 6.72
C ARG A 418 -13.33 1.65 6.05
N ALA A 419 -13.86 2.69 6.70
CA ALA A 419 -14.90 3.56 6.12
C ALA A 419 -14.40 4.27 4.84
N LEU A 420 -13.12 4.63 4.78
CA LEU A 420 -12.48 5.19 3.58
C LEU A 420 -12.18 4.14 2.50
N GLY A 421 -12.41 2.86 2.77
CA GLY A 421 -12.08 1.77 1.85
C GLY A 421 -10.58 1.45 1.80
N LEU A 422 -9.84 1.70 2.87
CA LEU A 422 -8.44 1.30 3.04
C LEU A 422 -8.38 0.05 3.95
N GLN A 423 -7.58 -0.95 3.58
CA GLN A 423 -7.51 -2.25 4.27
C GLN A 423 -6.16 -2.46 4.95
N LEU A 424 -5.21 -1.55 4.76
CA LEU A 424 -3.84 -1.68 5.22
C LEU A 424 -3.39 -0.41 5.92
N ASN A 425 -2.90 -0.54 7.16
CA ASN A 425 -2.24 0.54 7.87
C ASN A 425 -0.78 0.17 8.10
N PHE A 426 0.14 1.05 7.70
CA PHE A 426 1.57 0.91 7.98
C PHE A 426 1.87 1.38 9.41
N ALA A 427 1.24 0.71 10.37
CA ALA A 427 1.33 0.96 11.81
C ALA A 427 0.90 -0.32 12.58
N PRO A 428 1.25 -0.46 13.87
CA PRO A 428 2.06 0.46 14.67
C PRO A 428 3.56 0.42 14.37
N ASP A 429 4.27 1.46 14.81
CA ASP A 429 5.73 1.49 14.89
C ASP A 429 6.18 0.77 16.17
N LEU A 430 7.00 -0.27 16.04
CA LEU A 430 7.52 -1.11 17.11
C LEU A 430 9.00 -0.84 17.42
N ASP A 431 9.56 0.23 16.87
CA ASP A 431 10.93 0.61 17.16
C ASP A 431 11.06 1.06 18.62
N VAL A 432 12.12 0.63 19.31
CA VAL A 432 12.39 1.04 20.69
C VAL A 432 13.28 2.29 20.68
N ASN A 433 12.72 3.44 21.01
CA ASN A 433 13.38 4.73 20.90
C ASN A 433 14.34 4.98 22.09
N ARG A 434 15.50 4.31 22.05
CA ARG A 434 16.57 4.38 23.06
C ARG A 434 17.52 5.56 22.85
N ASN A 435 17.68 6.02 21.62
CA ASN A 435 18.59 7.11 21.29
C ASN A 435 17.85 8.46 21.25
N PRO A 436 18.15 9.41 22.15
CA PRO A 436 17.61 10.76 22.07
C PRO A 436 17.97 11.47 20.76
N ASP A 437 19.08 11.10 20.14
CA ASP A 437 19.53 11.61 18.86
C ASP A 437 18.97 10.85 17.65
N ASN A 438 17.92 10.04 17.84
CA ASN A 438 17.22 9.44 16.70
C ASN A 438 16.44 10.52 15.91
N PRO A 439 16.79 10.77 14.63
CA PRO A 439 16.20 11.86 13.86
C PRO A 439 14.87 11.50 13.20
N ILE A 440 14.38 10.26 13.31
CA ILE A 440 13.26 9.80 12.46
C ILE A 440 12.15 9.07 13.21
N ILE A 441 12.46 8.36 14.30
CA ILE A 441 11.50 7.64 15.14
C ILE A 441 10.95 8.59 16.21
N GLY A 442 11.72 8.87 17.26
CA GLY A 442 11.30 9.77 18.34
C GLY A 442 9.91 9.43 18.86
N MET A 443 9.02 10.42 18.88
CA MET A 443 7.63 10.35 19.32
C MET A 443 6.73 9.40 18.49
N ARG A 444 7.23 8.84 17.40
CA ARG A 444 6.56 7.76 16.66
C ARG A 444 6.66 6.43 17.39
N SER A 445 7.64 6.22 18.27
CA SER A 445 7.71 5.04 19.13
C SER A 445 6.83 5.20 20.37
N PHE A 446 6.39 4.08 20.95
CA PHE A 446 5.75 4.08 22.28
C PHE A 446 6.72 4.46 23.40
N GLY A 447 8.04 4.30 23.24
CA GLY A 447 9.00 4.62 24.29
C GLY A 447 10.35 3.93 24.16
N SER A 448 11.12 3.98 25.24
CA SER A 448 12.48 3.43 25.31
C SER A 448 12.57 2.06 26.02
N ASP A 449 11.45 1.55 26.53
CA ASP A 449 11.33 0.24 27.16
C ASP A 449 10.75 -0.79 26.17
N PRO A 450 11.51 -1.84 25.79
CA PRO A 450 11.02 -2.90 24.91
C PRO A 450 9.73 -3.58 25.37
N ASP A 451 9.52 -3.74 26.68
CA ASP A 451 8.32 -4.40 27.22
C ASP A 451 7.08 -3.51 27.07
N LEU A 452 7.22 -2.21 27.31
CA LEU A 452 6.18 -1.22 27.04
C LEU A 452 5.82 -1.19 25.55
N VAL A 453 6.82 -1.13 24.67
CA VAL A 453 6.63 -1.10 23.21
C VAL A 453 5.92 -2.36 22.72
N ALA A 454 6.37 -3.54 23.16
CA ALA A 454 5.73 -4.80 22.81
C ALA A 454 4.26 -4.85 23.25
N ARG A 455 3.97 -4.47 24.50
CA ARG A 455 2.63 -4.53 25.07
C ARG A 455 1.65 -3.58 24.40
N LEU A 456 2.04 -2.32 24.18
CA LEU A 456 1.17 -1.33 23.53
C LEU A 456 1.05 -1.59 22.02
N GLY A 457 2.14 -2.01 21.37
CA GLY A 457 2.13 -2.43 19.97
C GLY A 457 1.17 -3.58 19.71
N LEU A 458 1.20 -4.64 20.53
CA LEU A 458 0.26 -5.76 20.44
C LEU A 458 -1.20 -5.32 20.59
N ALA A 459 -1.48 -4.40 21.52
CA ALA A 459 -2.81 -3.86 21.73
C ALA A 459 -3.30 -3.08 20.49
N SER A 460 -2.45 -2.22 19.91
CA SER A 460 -2.80 -1.49 18.67
C SER A 460 -3.00 -2.43 17.46
N ILE A 461 -2.19 -3.48 17.32
CA ILE A 461 -2.39 -4.53 16.30
C ILE A 461 -3.75 -5.20 16.47
N LYS A 462 -4.12 -5.55 17.72
CA LYS A 462 -5.41 -6.14 18.03
C LYS A 462 -6.57 -5.23 17.62
N GLY A 463 -6.52 -3.94 17.99
CA GLY A 463 -7.54 -2.97 17.62
C GLY A 463 -7.71 -2.81 16.10
N LEU A 464 -6.61 -2.68 15.35
CA LEU A 464 -6.65 -2.60 13.88
C LEU A 464 -7.28 -3.86 13.26
N ARG A 465 -6.92 -5.04 13.78
CA ARG A 465 -7.45 -6.33 13.32
C ARG A 465 -8.95 -6.45 13.57
N GLU A 466 -9.44 -6.04 14.74
CA GLU A 466 -10.88 -6.04 15.08
C GLU A 466 -11.70 -5.15 14.14
N ALA A 467 -11.11 -4.05 13.66
CA ALA A 467 -11.73 -3.15 12.70
C ALA A 467 -11.61 -3.63 11.23
N GLY A 468 -11.00 -4.80 10.99
CA GLY A 468 -10.82 -5.34 9.64
C GLY A 468 -9.75 -4.61 8.82
N VAL A 469 -8.70 -4.11 9.48
CA VAL A 469 -7.52 -3.48 8.85
C VAL A 469 -6.25 -4.27 9.18
N VAL A 470 -5.43 -4.53 8.16
CA VAL A 470 -4.12 -5.18 8.31
C VAL A 470 -3.18 -4.21 9.00
N ALA A 471 -2.57 -4.64 10.10
CA ALA A 471 -1.44 -3.96 10.72
C ALA A 471 -0.14 -4.41 10.05
N ALA A 472 0.62 -3.46 9.50
CA ALA A 472 1.97 -3.68 9.01
C ALA A 472 2.97 -3.03 9.98
N VAL A 473 3.49 -3.83 10.90
CA VAL A 473 4.39 -3.36 11.95
C VAL A 473 5.78 -3.04 11.39
N LYS A 474 6.44 -2.03 11.96
CA LYS A 474 7.68 -1.47 11.39
C LYS A 474 8.62 -0.91 12.47
N HIS A 475 9.91 -0.71 12.20
CA HIS A 475 10.63 -1.07 10.97
C HIS A 475 11.59 -2.20 11.30
N PHE A 476 11.22 -3.44 10.96
CA PHE A 476 12.03 -4.62 11.31
C PHE A 476 13.42 -4.54 10.67
N PRO A 477 14.51 -4.95 11.34
CA PRO A 477 14.62 -5.45 12.72
C PRO A 477 14.61 -4.43 13.88
N GLY A 478 14.52 -3.12 13.61
CA GLY A 478 14.47 -2.06 14.61
C GLY A 478 15.27 -0.82 14.21
N HIS A 479 14.64 0.35 14.22
CA HIS A 479 15.23 1.64 13.82
C HIS A 479 15.50 2.60 15.00
N GLY A 480 14.99 2.29 16.19
CA GLY A 480 14.89 3.23 17.31
C GLY A 480 16.22 3.67 17.97
N ASP A 481 17.35 3.03 17.64
CA ASP A 481 18.68 3.33 18.20
C ASP A 481 19.68 3.79 17.11
N THR A 482 19.19 4.28 15.96
CA THR A 482 20.03 4.93 14.93
C THR A 482 20.18 6.44 15.18
N ALA A 483 21.28 7.02 14.71
CA ALA A 483 21.53 8.49 14.71
C ALA A 483 21.52 9.09 13.29
N VAL A 484 21.12 8.28 12.30
CA VAL A 484 21.19 8.60 10.87
C VAL A 484 19.83 8.28 10.25
N ASP A 485 19.27 9.24 9.51
CA ASP A 485 18.00 9.06 8.82
C ASP A 485 18.18 8.20 7.55
N SER A 486 17.44 7.08 7.48
CA SER A 486 17.42 6.16 6.32
C SER A 486 16.91 6.81 5.03
N HIS A 487 16.17 7.93 5.13
CA HIS A 487 15.75 8.70 3.96
C HIS A 487 16.92 9.39 3.27
N LEU A 488 18.00 9.69 4.01
CA LEU A 488 19.12 10.53 3.57
C LEU A 488 20.41 9.73 3.35
N SER A 489 20.61 8.62 4.06
CA SER A 489 21.78 7.74 3.91
C SER A 489 21.52 6.38 4.54
N LEU A 490 22.44 5.42 4.38
CA LEU A 490 22.30 4.05 4.92
C LEU A 490 22.72 3.99 6.41
N PRO A 491 21.80 3.79 7.38
CA PRO A 491 22.15 3.64 8.79
C PRO A 491 22.73 2.25 9.06
N VAL A 492 23.60 2.18 10.08
CA VAL A 492 24.20 0.93 10.57
C VAL A 492 23.96 0.82 12.05
N LEU A 493 23.45 -0.32 12.51
CA LEU A 493 23.26 -0.62 13.92
C LEU A 493 24.34 -1.61 14.39
N PRO A 494 25.37 -1.14 15.14
CA PRO A 494 26.59 -1.92 15.38
C PRO A 494 26.50 -2.87 16.59
N TYR A 495 25.32 -3.10 17.14
CA TYR A 495 25.15 -3.88 18.37
C TYR A 495 25.23 -5.39 18.14
N GLY A 496 25.74 -6.10 19.15
CA GLY A 496 25.82 -7.56 19.16
C GLY A 496 24.45 -8.24 19.30
N ARG A 497 24.39 -9.54 18.98
CA ARG A 497 23.13 -10.30 18.91
C ARG A 497 22.31 -10.27 20.20
N ASP A 498 22.94 -10.44 21.36
CA ASP A 498 22.23 -10.44 22.65
C ASP A 498 21.51 -9.11 22.93
N ARG A 499 22.12 -7.99 22.51
CA ARG A 499 21.48 -6.67 22.60
C ARG A 499 20.29 -6.57 21.66
N LEU A 500 20.46 -6.98 20.40
CA LEU A 500 19.38 -6.99 19.41
C LEU A 500 18.18 -7.82 19.89
N GLU A 501 18.43 -8.98 20.49
CA GLU A 501 17.38 -9.84 21.06
C GLU A 501 16.67 -9.19 22.24
N ALA A 502 17.41 -8.55 23.14
CA ALA A 502 16.86 -7.96 24.35
C ALA A 502 16.07 -6.67 24.10
N VAL A 503 16.35 -5.95 23.01
CA VAL A 503 15.81 -4.61 22.75
C VAL A 503 15.08 -4.53 21.42
N GLU A 504 15.78 -4.54 20.29
CA GLU A 504 15.20 -4.24 18.98
C GLU A 504 14.23 -5.34 18.50
N LEU A 505 14.61 -6.61 18.63
CA LEU A 505 13.83 -7.75 18.15
C LEU A 505 12.67 -8.12 19.09
N LYS A 506 12.71 -7.69 20.36
CA LYS A 506 11.75 -8.13 21.38
C LYS A 506 10.30 -7.76 21.05
N PRO A 507 9.98 -6.51 20.64
CA PRO A 507 8.63 -6.18 20.16
C PRO A 507 8.19 -6.98 18.93
N PHE A 508 9.09 -7.24 17.97
CA PHE A 508 8.76 -8.00 16.76
C PHE A 508 8.52 -9.48 17.06
N ARG A 509 9.32 -10.09 17.94
CA ARG A 509 9.09 -11.46 18.43
C ARG A 509 7.71 -11.58 19.07
N ALA A 510 7.37 -10.65 19.96
CA ALA A 510 6.05 -10.59 20.58
C ALA A 510 4.92 -10.43 19.54
N ALA A 511 5.10 -9.56 18.54
CA ALA A 511 4.14 -9.37 17.46
C ALA A 511 3.95 -10.64 16.59
N ILE A 512 5.03 -11.37 16.29
CA ILE A 512 4.98 -12.63 15.54
C ILE A 512 4.25 -13.71 16.34
N GLU A 513 4.56 -13.85 17.63
CA GLU A 513 3.86 -14.76 18.54
C GLU A 513 2.38 -14.37 18.70
N GLY A 514 2.07 -13.07 18.66
CA GLY A 514 0.72 -12.51 18.63
C GLY A 514 0.01 -12.60 17.28
N GLY A 515 0.62 -13.25 16.28
CA GLY A 515 0.01 -13.54 14.98
C GLY A 515 -0.09 -12.34 14.04
N VAL A 516 0.83 -11.37 14.13
CA VAL A 516 0.90 -10.24 13.17
C VAL A 516 0.98 -10.76 11.73
N GLU A 517 0.23 -10.11 10.85
CA GLU A 517 0.03 -10.57 9.47
C GLU A 517 1.00 -9.96 8.47
N MET A 518 1.53 -8.76 8.75
CA MET A 518 2.47 -8.06 7.88
C MET A 518 3.58 -7.36 8.67
N ILE A 519 4.81 -7.45 8.17
CA ILE A 519 5.99 -6.78 8.74
C ILE A 519 6.67 -5.97 7.64
N MET A 520 6.93 -4.69 7.92
CA MET A 520 7.74 -3.82 7.07
C MET A 520 9.22 -3.88 7.50
N THR A 521 10.12 -4.15 6.56
CA THR A 521 11.57 -4.16 6.79
C THR A 521 12.20 -2.78 6.57
N ALA A 522 13.25 -2.46 7.32
CA ALA A 522 13.99 -1.20 7.28
C ALA A 522 15.24 -1.27 6.39
N HIS A 523 15.61 -0.14 5.80
CA HIS A 523 16.88 0.02 5.08
C HIS A 523 18.04 0.32 6.03
N ILE A 524 18.33 -0.59 6.96
CA ILE A 524 19.37 -0.45 7.99
C ILE A 524 20.25 -1.70 7.99
N ALA A 525 21.56 -1.55 8.11
CA ALA A 525 22.47 -2.68 8.20
C ALA A 525 22.68 -3.16 9.65
N PHE A 526 22.78 -4.48 9.84
CA PHE A 526 22.99 -5.13 11.14
C PHE A 526 24.20 -6.08 11.07
N PRO A 527 25.45 -5.59 11.20
CA PRO A 527 26.66 -6.39 11.00
C PRO A 527 26.76 -7.64 11.89
N ALA A 528 26.13 -7.65 13.06
CA ALA A 528 26.10 -8.81 13.95
C ALA A 528 25.22 -9.97 13.42
N ILE A 529 24.37 -9.73 12.42
CA ILE A 529 23.54 -10.74 11.75
C ILE A 529 24.03 -10.97 10.31
N ASP A 530 24.33 -9.88 9.60
CA ASP A 530 24.89 -9.92 8.26
C ASP A 530 25.99 -8.88 8.07
N ASP A 531 27.21 -9.38 7.91
CA ASP A 531 28.43 -8.64 7.69
C ASP A 531 28.78 -8.47 6.19
N GLU A 532 27.91 -8.93 5.28
CA GLU A 532 28.11 -8.78 3.84
C GLU A 532 28.26 -7.30 3.46
N ARG A 533 29.23 -7.03 2.58
CA ARG A 533 29.46 -5.71 1.99
C ARG A 533 29.43 -5.81 0.47
N VAL A 534 28.93 -4.76 -0.18
CA VAL A 534 28.86 -4.68 -1.65
C VAL A 534 29.45 -3.36 -2.13
N VAL A 535 29.85 -3.34 -3.41
CA VAL A 535 30.34 -2.13 -4.07
C VAL A 535 29.15 -1.23 -4.39
N SER A 536 29.16 -0.02 -3.82
CA SER A 536 28.18 1.05 -4.00
C SER A 536 28.18 1.54 -5.45
N ALA A 537 27.01 1.54 -6.08
CA ALA A 537 26.80 2.10 -7.42
C ALA A 537 26.98 3.63 -7.48
N LYS A 538 26.90 4.32 -6.33
CA LYS A 538 27.07 5.76 -6.21
C LYS A 538 28.51 6.21 -6.45
N ASP A 539 29.46 5.52 -5.84
CA ASP A 539 30.84 6.00 -5.68
C ASP A 539 31.91 4.90 -5.68
N GLY A 540 31.53 3.63 -5.88
CA GLY A 540 32.46 2.50 -5.92
C GLY A 540 33.02 2.07 -4.55
N THR A 541 32.55 2.67 -3.45
CA THR A 541 32.97 2.30 -2.10
C THR A 541 32.25 1.05 -1.60
N GLU A 542 32.83 0.35 -0.63
CA GLU A 542 32.13 -0.76 0.01
C GLU A 542 31.13 -0.28 1.07
N VAL A 543 29.88 -0.68 0.91
CA VAL A 543 28.78 -0.39 1.84
C VAL A 543 28.19 -1.69 2.40
N PRO A 544 27.73 -1.69 3.66
CA PRO A 544 27.09 -2.87 4.23
C PRO A 544 25.72 -3.11 3.59
N VAL A 545 25.20 -4.31 3.77
CA VAL A 545 23.90 -4.71 3.25
C VAL A 545 22.79 -4.34 4.25
N PRO A 546 21.75 -3.57 3.84
CA PRO A 546 20.59 -3.33 4.69
C PRO A 546 19.74 -4.60 4.86
N ALA A 547 19.01 -4.68 5.97
CA ALA A 547 18.09 -5.77 6.30
C ALA A 547 17.13 -6.10 5.14
N THR A 548 16.55 -5.09 4.49
CA THR A 548 15.66 -5.27 3.32
C THR A 548 16.28 -6.09 2.18
N LEU A 549 17.61 -6.07 2.04
CA LEU A 549 18.35 -6.76 1.00
C LEU A 549 19.13 -7.99 1.52
N SER A 550 19.03 -8.30 2.82
CA SER A 550 19.78 -9.39 3.46
C SER A 550 18.95 -10.66 3.55
N LYS A 551 19.40 -11.73 2.90
CA LYS A 551 18.80 -13.06 3.07
C LYS A 551 19.03 -13.61 4.48
N LYS A 552 20.17 -13.31 5.12
CA LYS A 552 20.43 -13.72 6.51
C LYS A 552 19.44 -13.08 7.48
N VAL A 553 19.06 -11.82 7.24
CA VAL A 553 18.07 -11.13 8.08
C VAL A 553 16.63 -11.55 7.74
N LEU A 554 16.22 -11.49 6.48
CA LEU A 554 14.81 -11.74 6.12
C LEU A 554 14.45 -13.22 6.06
N THR A 555 15.31 -14.08 5.52
CA THR A 555 15.03 -15.52 5.50
C THR A 555 15.54 -16.18 6.79
N GLY A 556 16.83 -16.03 7.12
CA GLY A 556 17.42 -16.68 8.29
C GLY A 556 16.77 -16.24 9.60
N LEU A 557 16.91 -14.95 9.95
CA LEU A 557 16.35 -14.45 11.21
C LEU A 557 14.81 -14.41 11.18
N LEU A 558 14.19 -13.72 10.23
CA LEU A 558 12.75 -13.46 10.31
C LEU A 558 11.88 -14.70 9.98
N ARG A 559 12.14 -15.41 8.88
CA ARG A 559 11.30 -16.55 8.45
C ARG A 559 11.62 -17.85 9.19
N GLU A 560 12.91 -18.13 9.41
CA GLU A 560 13.38 -19.40 9.96
C GLU A 560 13.46 -19.33 11.49
N GLU A 561 14.26 -18.42 12.08
CA GLU A 561 14.47 -18.36 13.53
C GLU A 561 13.24 -17.80 14.29
N LEU A 562 12.70 -16.66 13.85
CA LEU A 562 11.51 -16.06 14.47
C LEU A 562 10.20 -16.69 13.97
N GLY A 563 10.25 -17.50 12.90
CA GLY A 563 9.10 -18.27 12.43
C GLY A 563 8.00 -17.47 11.74
N PHE A 564 8.24 -16.21 11.33
CA PHE A 564 7.22 -15.36 10.72
C PHE A 564 6.68 -15.96 9.41
N LYS A 565 5.35 -16.12 9.28
CA LYS A 565 4.70 -16.69 8.08
C LYS A 565 3.87 -15.70 7.26
N GLY A 566 3.67 -14.48 7.77
CA GLY A 566 2.86 -13.43 7.13
C GLY A 566 3.56 -12.74 5.95
N VAL A 567 3.08 -11.59 5.51
CA VAL A 567 3.66 -10.84 4.37
C VAL A 567 4.83 -9.97 4.84
N VAL A 568 5.98 -10.05 4.16
CA VAL A 568 7.08 -9.07 4.31
C VAL A 568 6.94 -8.02 3.22
N ILE A 569 6.82 -6.76 3.63
CA ILE A 569 6.84 -5.61 2.73
C ILE A 569 8.11 -4.80 2.98
N SER A 570 8.70 -4.21 1.94
CA SER A 570 9.82 -3.29 2.14
C SER A 570 9.36 -1.93 2.66
N ASP A 571 10.26 -1.18 3.29
CA ASP A 571 10.15 0.29 3.31
C ASP A 571 10.37 0.85 1.87
N ALA A 572 10.12 2.13 1.66
CA ALA A 572 10.07 2.75 0.34
C ALA A 572 11.40 2.60 -0.44
N PHE A 573 11.34 2.03 -1.64
CA PHE A 573 12.52 1.86 -2.51
C PHE A 573 13.03 3.19 -3.12
N THR A 574 12.27 4.27 -2.96
CA THR A 574 12.70 5.63 -3.30
C THR A 574 13.67 6.26 -2.28
N MET A 575 13.92 5.62 -1.13
CA MET A 575 14.81 6.16 -0.09
C MET A 575 16.29 6.01 -0.45
N GLN A 576 17.09 7.03 -0.12
CA GLN A 576 18.50 7.11 -0.54
C GLN A 576 19.38 5.98 0.03
N GLY A 577 19.05 5.45 1.21
CA GLY A 577 19.76 4.32 1.83
C GLY A 577 19.84 3.05 0.95
N ILE A 578 18.95 2.89 -0.04
CA ILE A 578 19.06 1.85 -1.08
C ILE A 578 19.24 2.46 -2.48
N ALA A 579 18.45 3.48 -2.81
CA ALA A 579 18.33 4.03 -4.17
C ALA A 579 19.68 4.38 -4.82
N GLU A 580 20.62 4.91 -4.04
CA GLU A 580 21.90 5.38 -4.55
C GLU A 580 22.96 4.27 -4.63
N HIS A 581 22.85 3.23 -3.80
CA HIS A 581 23.94 2.29 -3.55
C HIS A 581 23.85 0.98 -4.34
N PHE A 582 22.65 0.48 -4.62
CA PHE A 582 22.48 -0.88 -5.15
C PHE A 582 22.08 -0.91 -6.63
N GLY A 583 21.57 0.21 -7.16
CA GLY A 583 20.87 0.25 -8.45
C GLY A 583 19.52 -0.48 -8.39
N GLU A 584 18.49 0.09 -9.00
CA GLU A 584 17.10 -0.38 -8.82
C GLU A 584 16.92 -1.87 -9.17
N ALA A 585 17.39 -2.31 -10.34
CA ALA A 585 17.19 -3.69 -10.78
C ALA A 585 17.86 -4.71 -9.84
N ASN A 586 19.05 -4.41 -9.33
CA ASN A 586 19.75 -5.30 -8.41
C ASN A 586 19.12 -5.26 -7.01
N ALA A 587 18.69 -4.09 -6.53
CA ALA A 587 17.97 -3.97 -5.26
C ALA A 587 16.66 -4.79 -5.27
N VAL A 588 15.87 -4.69 -6.34
CA VAL A 588 14.60 -5.43 -6.50
C VAL A 588 14.84 -6.95 -6.49
N LYS A 589 15.77 -7.45 -7.31
CA LYS A 589 16.13 -8.88 -7.33
C LYS A 589 16.57 -9.36 -5.96
N ARG A 590 17.45 -8.60 -5.31
CA ARG A 590 18.05 -8.97 -4.03
C ARG A 590 17.04 -8.98 -2.89
N ALA A 591 16.13 -8.01 -2.83
CA ALA A 591 15.05 -7.98 -1.84
C ALA A 591 14.12 -9.20 -1.97
N VAL A 592 13.68 -9.52 -3.19
CA VAL A 592 12.83 -10.69 -3.42
C VAL A 592 13.58 -11.99 -3.11
N ALA A 593 14.85 -12.10 -3.49
CA ALA A 593 15.68 -13.25 -3.15
C ALA A 593 15.95 -13.36 -1.63
N ALA A 594 15.98 -12.24 -0.92
CA ALA A 594 16.16 -12.19 0.53
C ALA A 594 14.90 -12.61 1.29
N GLY A 595 13.71 -12.41 0.73
CA GLY A 595 12.43 -12.84 1.30
C GLY A 595 11.33 -11.78 1.36
N VAL A 596 11.50 -10.64 0.69
CA VAL A 596 10.44 -9.63 0.55
C VAL A 596 9.34 -10.14 -0.38
N ASP A 597 8.09 -10.06 0.08
CA ASP A 597 6.91 -10.45 -0.71
C ASP A 597 6.34 -9.24 -1.50
N ILE A 598 6.41 -8.02 -0.95
CA ILE A 598 5.96 -6.78 -1.62
C ILE A 598 7.07 -5.72 -1.60
N ILE A 599 7.44 -5.19 -2.77
CA ILE A 599 8.28 -4.00 -2.91
C ILE A 599 7.38 -2.76 -2.85
N LEU A 600 7.56 -1.96 -1.79
CA LEU A 600 6.87 -0.68 -1.62
C LEU A 600 7.62 0.42 -2.36
N MET A 601 6.87 1.22 -3.13
CA MET A 601 7.36 2.40 -3.85
C MET A 601 8.64 2.12 -4.67
N PRO A 602 8.63 1.17 -5.62
CA PRO A 602 9.70 1.08 -6.62
C PRO A 602 9.84 2.42 -7.35
N GLN A 603 11.04 2.78 -7.80
CA GLN A 603 11.28 4.07 -8.46
C GLN A 603 10.57 4.10 -9.82
N ASP A 604 10.66 3.01 -10.57
CA ASP A 604 9.89 2.72 -11.76
C ASP A 604 9.17 1.37 -11.59
N PRO A 605 7.85 1.36 -11.31
CA PRO A 605 7.08 0.14 -11.13
C PRO A 605 7.11 -0.79 -12.36
N ALA A 606 7.15 -0.24 -13.58
CA ALA A 606 7.18 -1.04 -14.79
C ALA A 606 8.55 -1.70 -14.98
N ALA A 607 9.64 -0.97 -14.72
CA ALA A 607 11.00 -1.50 -14.75
C ALA A 607 11.25 -2.54 -13.63
N ALA A 608 10.76 -2.30 -12.42
CA ALA A 608 10.84 -3.24 -11.31
C ALA A 608 10.10 -4.55 -11.63
N ARG A 609 8.89 -4.47 -12.21
CA ARG A 609 8.15 -5.66 -12.65
C ARG A 609 8.91 -6.43 -13.73
N GLN A 610 9.44 -5.72 -14.72
CA GLN A 610 10.20 -6.33 -15.80
C GLN A 610 11.48 -7.01 -15.27
N THR A 611 12.16 -6.38 -14.32
CA THR A 611 13.31 -6.95 -13.61
C THR A 611 12.97 -8.29 -12.96
N LEU A 612 11.83 -8.39 -12.27
CA LEU A 612 11.41 -9.66 -11.65
C LEU A 612 11.06 -10.73 -12.69
N VAL A 613 10.41 -10.34 -13.79
CA VAL A 613 10.12 -11.25 -14.91
C VAL A 613 11.42 -11.81 -15.50
N ASP A 614 12.40 -10.96 -15.76
CA ASP A 614 13.69 -11.36 -16.33
C ASP A 614 14.48 -12.22 -15.34
N ALA A 615 14.44 -11.89 -14.05
CA ALA A 615 15.10 -12.66 -13.00
C ALA A 615 14.52 -14.07 -12.80
N VAL A 616 13.21 -14.25 -13.02
CA VAL A 616 12.60 -15.59 -13.07
C VAL A 616 13.01 -16.34 -14.32
N LYS A 617 13.03 -15.65 -15.46
CA LYS A 617 13.37 -16.23 -16.76
C LYS A 617 14.83 -16.70 -16.83
N ASP A 618 15.77 -15.94 -16.25
CA ASP A 618 17.18 -16.30 -16.20
C ASP A 618 17.56 -17.21 -15.01
N GLY A 619 16.61 -17.46 -14.10
CA GLY A 619 16.75 -18.35 -12.95
C GLY A 619 17.45 -17.72 -11.73
N SER A 620 17.83 -16.44 -11.78
CA SER A 620 18.42 -15.73 -10.64
C SER A 620 17.44 -15.55 -9.47
N VAL A 621 16.14 -15.51 -9.74
CA VAL A 621 15.06 -15.63 -8.74
C VAL A 621 14.22 -16.87 -9.08
N PRO A 622 14.21 -17.91 -8.25
CA PRO A 622 13.40 -19.10 -8.52
C PRO A 622 11.91 -18.77 -8.62
N ARG A 623 11.20 -19.33 -9.61
CA ARG A 623 9.73 -19.14 -9.78
C ARG A 623 8.95 -19.47 -8.49
N LYS A 624 9.38 -20.49 -7.74
CA LYS A 624 8.78 -20.87 -6.45
C LYS A 624 8.84 -19.76 -5.39
N THR A 625 9.83 -18.86 -5.46
CA THR A 625 9.97 -17.74 -4.54
C THR A 625 8.86 -16.73 -4.76
N ILE A 626 8.63 -16.34 -6.02
CA ILE A 626 7.53 -15.44 -6.40
C ILE A 626 6.17 -16.10 -6.13
N HIS A 627 6.01 -17.38 -6.45
CA HIS A 627 4.78 -18.14 -6.15
C HIS A 627 4.45 -18.08 -4.66
N ALA A 628 5.42 -18.36 -3.78
CA ALA A 628 5.22 -18.33 -2.34
C ALA A 628 4.83 -16.93 -1.83
N ALA A 629 5.46 -15.88 -2.37
CA ALA A 629 5.11 -14.50 -2.03
C ALA A 629 3.68 -14.16 -2.44
N VAL A 630 3.31 -14.41 -3.69
CA VAL A 630 1.96 -14.15 -4.21
C VAL A 630 0.91 -14.94 -3.44
N LYS A 631 1.19 -16.19 -3.06
CA LYS A 631 0.29 -17.00 -2.23
C LYS A 631 0.01 -16.34 -0.87
N ARG A 632 1.03 -15.79 -0.20
CA ARG A 632 0.84 -15.05 1.07
C ARG A 632 -0.01 -13.79 0.86
N ILE A 633 0.24 -13.06 -0.22
CA ILE A 633 -0.48 -11.84 -0.58
C ILE A 633 -1.96 -12.15 -0.82
N LEU A 634 -2.27 -13.15 -1.65
CA LEU A 634 -3.66 -13.55 -1.95
C LEU A 634 -4.38 -14.07 -0.72
N ALA A 635 -3.72 -14.91 0.09
CA ALA A 635 -4.29 -15.41 1.34
C ALA A 635 -4.60 -14.28 2.34
N LEU A 636 -3.76 -13.25 2.41
CA LEU A 636 -4.01 -12.09 3.27
C LEU A 636 -5.17 -11.23 2.75
N LYS A 637 -5.27 -11.03 1.42
CA LYS A 637 -6.42 -10.35 0.80
C LYS A 637 -7.74 -11.08 1.11
N ASP A 638 -7.75 -12.40 1.02
CA ASP A 638 -8.93 -13.20 1.39
C ASP A 638 -9.27 -13.12 2.87
N ARG A 639 -8.27 -13.18 3.76
CA ARG A 639 -8.48 -13.10 5.22
C ARG A 639 -9.18 -11.81 5.64
N TYR A 640 -9.01 -10.73 4.89
CA TYR A 640 -9.63 -9.42 5.13
C TYR A 640 -10.85 -9.15 4.23
N GLY A 641 -11.38 -10.18 3.58
CA GLY A 641 -12.65 -10.13 2.83
C GLY A 641 -12.58 -9.41 1.49
N LEU A 642 -11.39 -9.18 0.92
CA LEU A 642 -11.28 -8.42 -0.34
C LEU A 642 -11.86 -9.16 -1.55
N PHE A 643 -11.98 -10.49 -1.51
CA PHE A 643 -12.56 -11.30 -2.59
C PHE A 643 -14.09 -11.50 -2.49
N GLU A 644 -14.74 -10.95 -1.46
CA GLU A 644 -16.18 -11.10 -1.28
C GLU A 644 -16.95 -10.33 -2.38
N ARG A 645 -17.83 -11.04 -3.11
CA ARG A 645 -18.61 -10.46 -4.21
C ARG A 645 -19.74 -9.56 -3.68
N GLY A 646 -19.99 -8.45 -4.37
CA GLY A 646 -21.10 -7.54 -4.04
C GLY A 646 -20.76 -6.49 -2.98
N GLY A 647 -19.50 -6.05 -2.91
CA GLY A 647 -19.03 -5.05 -1.96
C GLY A 647 -19.91 -3.79 -1.88
N GLU A 648 -19.79 -3.07 -0.77
CA GLU A 648 -20.64 -1.91 -0.47
C GLU A 648 -20.72 -0.90 -1.62
N SER A 649 -21.93 -0.47 -1.94
CA SER A 649 -22.16 0.60 -2.90
C SER A 649 -21.44 1.88 -2.46
N LEU A 650 -21.04 2.70 -3.42
CA LEU A 650 -20.42 4.01 -3.10
C LEU A 650 -21.31 4.84 -2.16
N SER A 651 -22.63 4.80 -2.34
CA SER A 651 -23.58 5.50 -1.47
C SER A 651 -23.52 5.02 -0.01
N ALA A 652 -23.43 3.70 0.23
CA ALA A 652 -23.30 3.14 1.56
C ALA A 652 -21.95 3.54 2.20
N LYS A 653 -20.86 3.48 1.43
CA LYS A 653 -19.54 3.93 1.89
C LYS A 653 -19.53 5.39 2.30
N LEU A 654 -20.09 6.28 1.49
CA LEU A 654 -20.16 7.70 1.81
C LEU A 654 -21.03 7.97 3.05
N ALA A 655 -22.10 7.19 3.27
CA ALA A 655 -22.88 7.27 4.50
C ALA A 655 -22.07 6.82 5.73
N ALA A 656 -21.28 5.75 5.62
CA ALA A 656 -20.39 5.30 6.68
C ALA A 656 -19.32 6.35 7.01
N VAL A 657 -18.69 6.95 5.99
CA VAL A 657 -17.68 8.02 6.16
C VAL A 657 -18.22 9.16 7.02
N ARG A 658 -19.45 9.63 6.76
CA ARG A 658 -20.08 10.75 7.48
C ARG A 658 -20.38 10.46 8.95
N THR A 659 -20.48 9.20 9.33
CA THR A 659 -20.87 8.78 10.68
C THR A 659 -19.68 8.29 11.50
N VAL A 660 -18.67 7.71 10.84
CA VAL A 660 -17.51 7.09 11.49
C VAL A 660 -16.33 8.06 11.59
N VAL A 661 -15.99 8.78 10.51
CA VAL A 661 -14.78 9.62 10.49
C VAL A 661 -14.95 10.83 11.41
N GLY A 662 -14.11 10.92 12.44
CA GLY A 662 -14.21 11.99 13.44
C GLY A 662 -15.43 11.89 14.34
N SER A 663 -16.00 10.69 14.51
CA SER A 663 -17.19 10.46 15.34
C SER A 663 -16.99 10.89 16.81
N ALA A 664 -18.07 11.21 17.52
CA ALA A 664 -18.00 11.60 18.92
C ALA A 664 -17.30 10.55 19.83
N PRO A 665 -17.56 9.23 19.68
CA PRO A 665 -16.79 8.21 20.40
C PRO A 665 -15.28 8.24 20.11
N HIS A 666 -14.89 8.52 18.86
CA HIS A 666 -13.45 8.60 18.53
C HIS A 666 -12.80 9.84 19.15
N ARG A 667 -13.50 10.98 19.14
CA ARG A 667 -13.07 12.23 19.79
C ARG A 667 -12.99 12.10 21.32
N GLU A 668 -13.84 11.25 21.90
CA GLU A 668 -13.78 10.90 23.32
C GLU A 668 -12.47 10.18 23.64
N ALA A 669 -12.18 9.10 22.92
CA ALA A 669 -10.94 8.33 23.10
C ALA A 669 -9.69 9.18 22.84
N GLU A 670 -9.70 10.01 21.78
CA GLU A 670 -8.65 10.99 21.49
C GLU A 670 -8.35 11.90 22.69
N ARG A 671 -9.41 12.44 23.30
CA ARG A 671 -9.29 13.33 24.45
C ARG A 671 -8.79 12.59 25.69
N GLU A 672 -9.35 11.41 25.97
CA GLU A 672 -8.94 10.59 27.10
C GLU A 672 -7.44 10.24 27.02
N ILE A 673 -6.97 9.79 25.85
CA ILE A 673 -5.55 9.49 25.64
C ILE A 673 -4.70 10.74 25.91
N ALA A 674 -5.09 11.91 25.38
CA ALA A 674 -4.31 13.13 25.54
C ALA A 674 -4.23 13.58 27.01
N GLU A 675 -5.36 13.53 27.73
CA GLU A 675 -5.44 13.91 29.14
C GLU A 675 -4.65 12.96 30.03
N ARG A 676 -4.76 11.65 29.78
CA ARG A 676 -4.01 10.62 30.52
C ARG A 676 -2.51 10.65 30.22
N ALA A 677 -2.11 11.14 29.06
CA ALA A 677 -0.71 11.22 28.66
C ALA A 677 0.05 12.39 29.30
N VAL A 678 -0.63 13.47 29.72
CA VAL A 678 0.06 14.66 30.26
C VAL A 678 0.98 14.27 31.41
N THR A 679 2.26 14.55 31.24
CA THR A 679 3.32 14.13 32.18
C THR A 679 4.01 15.34 32.77
N LEU A 680 4.15 15.36 34.10
CA LEU A 680 4.89 16.41 34.80
C LEU A 680 6.40 16.21 34.60
N LEU A 681 7.06 17.21 34.00
CA LEU A 681 8.52 17.23 33.88
C LEU A 681 9.17 17.90 35.10
N ALA A 682 8.60 19.01 35.54
CA ALA A 682 9.05 19.76 36.70
C ALA A 682 7.89 20.50 37.36
N GLY A 683 7.95 20.66 38.67
CA GLY A 683 7.03 21.47 39.45
C GLY A 683 7.71 21.94 40.72
N ARG A 684 7.42 23.16 41.19
CA ARG A 684 8.08 23.72 42.38
C ARG A 684 7.79 22.93 43.65
N ASP A 685 6.61 22.33 43.70
CA ASP A 685 6.17 21.42 44.76
C ASP A 685 6.42 19.93 44.42
N GLY A 686 7.03 19.66 43.25
CA GLY A 686 7.25 18.33 42.70
C GLY A 686 5.99 17.58 42.27
N LYS A 687 4.81 18.21 42.31
CA LYS A 687 3.52 17.54 42.09
C LYS A 687 2.67 18.18 41.00
N ARG A 688 2.80 19.50 40.78
CA ARG A 688 1.98 20.23 39.82
C ARG A 688 2.81 21.26 39.05
N PRO A 689 2.43 21.60 37.81
CA PRO A 689 2.99 22.77 37.15
C PRO A 689 2.56 24.05 37.88
N ASP A 690 3.30 25.13 37.71
CA ASP A 690 2.82 26.46 38.13
C ASP A 690 1.48 26.74 37.44
N ALA A 691 0.46 27.15 38.20
CA ALA A 691 -0.88 27.39 37.64
C ALA A 691 -1.03 28.81 37.05
N VAL A 692 -1.82 28.90 35.98
CA VAL A 692 -2.39 30.16 35.49
C VAL A 692 -3.48 30.62 36.45
N ARG A 693 -3.48 31.90 36.83
CA ARG A 693 -4.42 32.49 37.78
C ARG A 693 -5.40 33.45 37.10
N PRO A 694 -6.58 33.69 37.70
CA PRO A 694 -7.49 34.72 37.23
C PRO A 694 -6.79 36.08 37.11
N GLY A 695 -7.03 36.78 36.00
CA GLY A 695 -6.47 38.10 35.70
C GLY A 695 -5.03 38.12 35.20
N ASP A 696 -4.36 36.97 35.09
CA ASP A 696 -2.98 36.91 34.61
C ASP A 696 -2.86 37.49 33.17
N ARG A 697 -1.81 38.29 32.95
CA ARG A 697 -1.28 38.56 31.61
C ARG A 697 -0.40 37.38 31.19
N VAL A 698 -0.92 36.56 30.29
CA VAL A 698 -0.28 35.34 29.83
C VAL A 698 0.44 35.62 28.51
N LEU A 699 1.76 35.40 28.49
CA LEU A 699 2.55 35.40 27.27
C LEU A 699 2.75 33.97 26.78
N ILE A 700 2.39 33.69 25.54
CA ILE A 700 2.67 32.41 24.86
C ILE A 700 3.87 32.61 23.94
N ALA A 701 5.01 32.01 24.31
CA ALA A 701 6.22 31.98 23.51
C ALA A 701 6.34 30.63 22.79
N ALA A 702 6.15 30.61 21.47
CA ALA A 702 6.17 29.38 20.66
C ALA A 702 7.12 29.49 19.46
N ALA A 703 7.32 28.38 18.75
CA ALA A 703 8.20 28.32 17.58
C ALA A 703 7.62 29.04 16.34
N ASP A 704 6.30 29.12 16.23
CA ASP A 704 5.61 29.74 15.10
C ASP A 704 4.25 30.35 15.51
N GLU A 705 3.67 31.17 14.63
CA GLU A 705 2.40 31.87 14.88
C GLU A 705 1.19 30.93 14.97
N GLU A 706 1.20 29.83 14.24
CA GLU A 706 0.09 28.88 14.18
C GLU A 706 -0.09 28.19 15.55
N LEU A 707 1.00 27.67 16.09
CA LEU A 707 1.05 27.04 17.40
C LEU A 707 0.72 28.05 18.51
N ALA A 708 1.29 29.26 18.47
CA ALA A 708 0.97 30.30 19.44
C ALA A 708 -0.52 30.67 19.39
N GLY A 709 -1.09 30.79 18.19
CA GLY A 709 -2.50 31.05 17.97
C GLY A 709 -3.41 29.92 18.45
N GLN A 710 -3.03 28.65 18.24
CA GLN A 710 -3.75 27.49 18.76
C GLN A 710 -3.82 27.50 20.28
N LEU A 711 -2.67 27.62 20.95
CA LEU A 711 -2.60 27.69 22.42
C LEU A 711 -3.40 28.88 22.95
N LYS A 712 -3.35 30.04 22.28
CA LYS A 712 -4.14 31.22 22.65
C LYS A 712 -5.65 30.94 22.58
N ARG A 713 -6.13 30.34 21.49
CA ARG A 713 -7.55 29.99 21.33
C ARG A 713 -8.00 28.99 22.40
N GLN A 714 -7.19 27.96 22.64
CA GLN A 714 -7.49 26.93 23.63
C GLN A 714 -7.52 27.50 25.05
N LEU A 715 -6.54 28.33 25.41
CA LEU A 715 -6.47 28.96 26.72
C LEU A 715 -7.66 29.91 26.95
N ALA A 716 -8.05 30.69 25.94
CA ALA A 716 -9.22 31.56 26.01
C ALA A 716 -10.53 30.77 26.15
N ALA A 717 -10.66 29.64 25.45
CA ALA A 717 -11.87 28.82 25.45
C ALA A 717 -12.02 27.94 26.70
N ALA A 718 -10.91 27.48 27.29
CA ALA A 718 -10.94 26.50 28.37
C ALA A 718 -11.49 27.06 29.69
N ASN A 719 -11.36 28.37 29.95
CA ASN A 719 -11.93 28.99 31.14
C ASN A 719 -12.18 30.49 30.97
N PRO A 720 -13.31 30.90 30.36
CA PRO A 720 -13.61 32.31 30.04
C PRO A 720 -13.75 33.19 31.29
N GLU A 721 -14.06 32.61 32.45
CA GLU A 721 -14.24 33.32 33.72
C GLU A 721 -12.93 33.88 34.29
N LEU A 722 -11.77 33.38 33.84
CA LEU A 722 -10.48 33.81 34.35
C LEU A 722 -10.07 35.22 33.91
N SER A 723 -10.78 35.86 32.97
CA SER A 723 -10.47 37.23 32.50
C SER A 723 -9.00 37.44 32.10
N LEU A 724 -8.39 36.44 31.45
CA LEU A 724 -6.98 36.44 31.07
C LEU A 724 -6.70 37.46 29.95
N ARG A 725 -5.51 38.06 29.97
CA ARG A 725 -5.00 38.85 28.84
C ARG A 725 -3.91 38.04 28.14
N ILE A 726 -4.16 37.60 26.91
CA ILE A 726 -3.29 36.63 26.23
C ILE A 726 -2.55 37.29 25.06
N GLU A 727 -1.23 37.31 25.19
CA GLU A 727 -0.28 37.80 24.19
C GLU A 727 0.53 36.63 23.62
N THR A 728 1.01 36.78 22.39
CA THR A 728 1.78 35.75 21.69
C THR A 728 3.09 36.34 21.20
N ALA A 729 4.18 35.57 21.34
CA ALA A 729 5.48 35.88 20.77
C ALA A 729 6.02 34.67 20.01
N VAL A 730 6.50 34.90 18.80
CA VAL A 730 7.24 33.90 18.04
C VAL A 730 8.71 34.01 18.40
N ARG A 731 9.30 32.89 18.80
CA ARG A 731 10.73 32.83 19.13
C ARG A 731 11.58 33.16 17.90
N GLY A 732 12.56 34.04 18.07
CA GLY A 732 13.44 34.51 16.98
C GLY A 732 12.93 35.75 16.24
N ALA A 733 11.62 36.02 16.26
CA ALA A 733 11.06 37.27 15.72
C ALA A 733 11.24 38.41 16.74
N GLY A 734 11.87 39.53 16.33
CA GLY A 734 12.07 40.71 17.19
C GLY A 734 13.33 40.68 18.09
N GLY A 735 14.14 39.61 18.01
CA GLY A 735 15.38 39.47 18.79
C GLY A 735 15.19 39.34 20.31
N ALA A 736 16.28 39.12 21.03
CA ALA A 736 16.25 38.89 22.48
C ALA A 736 15.62 40.05 23.28
N ALA A 737 15.78 41.30 22.81
CA ALA A 737 15.24 42.48 23.46
C ALA A 737 13.71 42.56 23.41
N GLY A 738 13.10 42.18 22.27
CA GLY A 738 11.64 42.19 22.11
C GLY A 738 10.97 41.14 23.00
N LEU A 739 11.51 39.92 23.04
CA LEU A 739 11.00 38.87 23.92
C LEU A 739 11.14 39.23 25.40
N ARG A 740 12.26 39.89 25.78
CA ARG A 740 12.49 40.36 27.15
C ARG A 740 11.44 41.37 27.61
N ALA A 741 11.13 42.37 26.77
CA ALA A 741 10.09 43.35 27.08
C ALA A 741 8.70 42.70 27.25
N ALA A 742 8.37 41.71 26.42
CA ALA A 742 7.12 40.95 26.55
C ALA A 742 7.08 40.15 27.86
N ILE A 743 8.18 39.49 28.24
CA ILE A 743 8.30 38.77 29.51
C ILE A 743 8.12 39.71 30.71
N ASP A 744 8.69 40.91 30.66
CA ASP A 744 8.57 41.89 31.74
C ASP A 744 7.10 42.29 31.97
N GLY A 745 6.33 42.45 30.89
CA GLY A 745 4.89 42.74 30.90
C GLY A 745 3.98 41.57 31.29
N ALA A 746 4.47 40.33 31.28
CA ALA A 746 3.66 39.14 31.57
C ALA A 746 3.67 38.75 33.06
N ASP A 747 2.55 38.24 33.56
CA ASP A 747 2.43 37.66 34.91
C ASP A 747 2.69 36.14 34.89
N TYR A 748 2.44 35.51 33.74
CA TYR A 748 2.66 34.09 33.48
C TYR A 748 3.19 33.88 32.06
N VAL A 749 4.12 32.94 31.87
CA VAL A 749 4.68 32.61 30.55
C VAL A 749 4.46 31.13 30.20
N ILE A 750 3.86 30.85 29.05
CA ILE A 750 3.84 29.53 28.44
C ILE A 750 4.99 29.48 27.44
N ALA A 751 6.02 28.70 27.73
CA ALA A 751 7.15 28.48 26.83
C ALA A 751 6.97 27.14 26.12
N ALA A 752 6.57 27.15 24.85
CA ALA A 752 6.35 25.93 24.07
C ALA A 752 7.62 25.52 23.32
N SER A 753 8.13 24.32 23.58
CA SER A 753 9.20 23.66 22.81
C SER A 753 8.60 22.62 21.87
N TYR A 754 9.17 22.50 20.66
CA TYR A 754 8.76 21.49 19.69
C TYR A 754 9.98 20.87 19.01
N GLN A 755 10.44 19.74 19.55
CA GLN A 755 11.55 18.95 19.01
C GLN A 755 10.99 17.74 18.24
N PHE A 756 11.14 17.73 16.92
CA PHE A 756 10.79 16.58 16.07
C PHE A 756 11.68 16.58 14.82
N ARG A 757 12.08 15.38 14.37
CA ARG A 757 12.92 15.13 13.19
C ARG A 757 14.29 15.83 13.16
N ASN A 758 14.89 15.99 14.33
CA ASN A 758 16.25 16.48 14.51
C ASN A 758 16.94 15.63 15.58
N ASN A 759 18.26 15.66 15.62
CA ASN A 759 19.01 15.11 16.74
C ASN A 759 18.76 15.98 17.97
N ALA A 760 18.46 15.38 19.12
CA ALA A 760 18.24 16.14 20.35
C ALA A 760 19.46 17.01 20.67
N SER A 761 20.67 16.47 20.58
CA SER A 761 21.93 17.18 20.80
C SER A 761 22.15 18.41 19.90
N GLN A 762 21.40 18.54 18.80
CA GLN A 762 21.52 19.63 17.82
C GLN A 762 20.32 20.60 17.80
N PHE A 763 19.32 20.43 18.69
CA PHE A 763 18.05 21.16 18.66
C PHE A 763 18.12 22.65 19.07
N GLY A 764 19.29 23.17 19.43
CA GLY A 764 19.45 24.58 19.82
C GLY A 764 18.93 24.89 21.24
N TRP A 765 19.20 23.99 22.20
CA TRP A 765 18.76 24.13 23.60
C TRP A 765 19.23 25.40 24.30
N ALA A 766 20.32 26.03 23.85
CA ALA A 766 20.86 27.26 24.43
C ALA A 766 19.81 28.39 24.48
N ASP A 767 18.98 28.53 23.45
CA ASP A 767 17.93 29.56 23.41
C ASP A 767 16.83 29.30 24.45
N TYR A 768 16.47 28.02 24.64
CA TYR A 768 15.53 27.63 25.70
C TYR A 768 16.16 27.81 27.08
N GLN A 769 17.43 27.48 27.27
CA GLN A 769 18.14 27.70 28.53
C GLN A 769 18.16 29.18 28.90
N ALA A 770 18.51 30.06 27.95
CA ALA A 770 18.52 31.50 28.18
C ALA A 770 17.13 32.04 28.57
N LEU A 771 16.06 31.55 27.93
CA LEU A 771 14.69 31.89 28.30
C LEU A 771 14.36 31.41 29.73
N ILE A 772 14.69 30.17 30.08
CA ILE A 772 14.45 29.61 31.41
C ILE A 772 15.20 30.39 32.49
N ASP A 773 16.47 30.72 32.25
CA ASP A 773 17.28 31.52 33.17
C ASP A 773 16.69 32.93 33.36
N GLU A 774 16.25 33.57 32.27
CA GLU A 774 15.62 34.89 32.28
C GLU A 774 14.31 34.91 33.10
N LEU A 775 13.47 33.88 32.92
CA LEU A 775 12.22 33.68 33.67
C LEU A 775 12.50 33.44 35.15
N ASN A 776 13.49 32.60 35.45
CA ASN A 776 13.91 32.27 36.80
C ASN A 776 14.48 33.49 37.55
N ALA A 777 15.34 34.28 36.89
CA ALA A 777 15.97 35.47 37.45
C ALA A 777 14.94 36.55 37.84
N ARG A 778 13.83 36.62 37.11
CA ARG A 778 12.71 37.55 37.39
C ARG A 778 11.67 36.99 38.35
N GLY A 779 11.81 35.75 38.79
CA GLY A 779 10.79 35.08 39.58
C GLY A 779 9.45 34.94 38.86
N LYS A 780 9.43 34.92 37.52
CA LYS A 780 8.19 34.75 36.75
C LYS A 780 7.61 33.35 36.98
N ARG A 781 6.28 33.24 36.99
CA ARG A 781 5.59 31.95 36.86
C ARG A 781 5.59 31.55 35.40
N TYR A 782 5.86 30.27 35.13
CA TYR A 782 5.84 29.77 33.77
C TYR A 782 5.56 28.28 33.73
N ALA A 783 5.25 27.76 32.54
CA ALA A 783 5.39 26.34 32.24
C ALA A 783 6.11 26.16 30.92
N LEU A 784 7.13 25.30 30.93
CA LEU A 784 7.74 24.75 29.73
C LEU A 784 6.84 23.61 29.20
N LEU A 785 6.23 23.80 28.03
CA LEU A 785 5.42 22.78 27.37
C LEU A 785 6.25 22.08 26.29
N SER A 786 6.64 20.83 26.56
CA SER A 786 7.26 19.95 25.58
C SER A 786 6.20 19.32 24.68
N LEU A 787 6.21 19.74 23.40
CA LEU A 787 5.21 19.34 22.40
C LEU A 787 5.74 18.30 21.40
N GLY A 788 6.96 17.81 21.59
CA GLY A 788 7.62 16.86 20.70
C GLY A 788 8.25 15.72 21.48
N ASN A 789 9.49 15.35 21.12
CA ASN A 789 10.26 14.41 21.92
C ASN A 789 10.62 15.06 23.27
N PRO A 790 10.41 14.37 24.41
CA PRO A 790 10.44 14.97 25.75
C PRO A 790 11.85 15.01 26.36
N TYR A 791 12.84 15.49 25.60
CA TYR A 791 14.26 15.48 25.98
C TYR A 791 14.73 16.77 26.67
N GLU A 792 13.82 17.69 26.99
CA GLU A 792 14.12 18.98 27.61
C GLU A 792 15.00 18.82 28.85
N LEU A 793 14.70 17.86 29.73
CA LEU A 793 15.41 17.69 31.00
C LEU A 793 16.82 17.08 30.84
N LEU A 794 17.16 16.54 29.66
CA LEU A 794 18.53 16.12 29.35
C LEU A 794 19.45 17.31 29.09
N HIS A 795 18.89 18.42 28.60
CA HIS A 795 19.67 19.54 28.07
C HIS A 795 19.45 20.86 28.82
N LEU A 796 18.29 21.01 29.47
CA LEU A 796 17.92 22.22 30.20
C LEU A 796 18.10 22.03 31.70
N LYS A 797 18.65 23.05 32.35
CA LYS A 797 18.88 23.12 33.79
C LYS A 797 17.89 24.08 34.44
N ASN A 798 17.60 23.85 35.72
CA ASN A 798 16.78 24.74 36.56
C ASN A 798 15.35 24.98 36.03
N VAL A 799 14.80 24.04 35.28
CA VAL A 799 13.37 24.08 34.90
C VAL A 799 12.54 23.90 36.18
N LYS A 800 11.75 24.92 36.54
CA LYS A 800 10.96 24.94 37.79
C LYS A 800 9.52 24.47 37.61
N SER A 801 9.03 24.48 36.37
CA SER A 801 7.67 24.10 36.02
C SER A 801 7.62 23.71 34.54
N GLY A 802 7.15 22.50 34.24
CA GLY A 802 7.06 22.01 32.86
C GLY A 802 6.25 20.73 32.71
N LEU A 803 5.71 20.53 31.53
CA LEU A 803 4.88 19.39 31.13
C LEU A 803 5.36 18.81 29.80
N ALA A 804 5.28 17.49 29.64
CA ALA A 804 5.38 16.81 28.35
C ALA A 804 3.98 16.42 27.87
N LEU A 805 3.68 16.82 26.63
CA LEU A 805 2.40 16.59 25.96
C LEU A 805 2.52 15.65 24.76
N TYR A 806 3.74 15.31 24.34
CA TYR A 806 4.03 14.33 23.28
C TYR A 806 3.36 14.65 21.94
N GLY A 807 3.11 15.93 21.66
CA GLY A 807 2.47 16.35 20.43
C GLY A 807 2.04 17.81 20.43
N LYS A 808 2.03 18.40 19.23
CA LYS A 808 1.47 19.75 18.97
C LYS A 808 0.03 19.72 18.45
N GLN A 809 -0.54 18.53 18.32
CA GLN A 809 -1.92 18.32 17.89
C GLN A 809 -2.88 18.93 18.93
N GLU A 810 -4.03 19.36 18.45
CA GLU A 810 -5.05 20.03 19.27
C GLU A 810 -5.39 19.30 20.58
N PRO A 811 -5.66 17.97 20.62
CA PRO A 811 -5.97 17.29 21.87
C PRO A 811 -4.81 17.30 22.87
N ASN A 812 -3.55 17.12 22.42
CA ASN A 812 -2.37 17.17 23.27
C ASN A 812 -2.23 18.55 23.94
N THR A 813 -2.31 19.63 23.17
CA THR A 813 -2.17 20.99 23.70
C THR A 813 -3.36 21.41 24.55
N ALA A 814 -4.58 20.97 24.21
CA ALA A 814 -5.78 21.21 25.02
C ALA A 814 -5.69 20.54 26.40
N ALA A 815 -5.19 19.31 26.46
CA ALA A 815 -4.93 18.61 27.72
C ALA A 815 -3.89 19.36 28.58
N GLY A 816 -2.80 19.83 27.96
CA GLY A 816 -1.81 20.67 28.63
C GLY A 816 -2.40 21.97 29.19
N VAL A 817 -3.23 22.66 28.41
CA VAL A 817 -3.94 23.86 28.86
C VAL A 817 -4.84 23.56 30.07
N LYS A 818 -5.60 22.46 30.05
CA LYS A 818 -6.40 22.04 31.22
C LYS A 818 -5.53 21.83 32.46
N ALA A 819 -4.35 21.23 32.32
CA ALA A 819 -3.41 21.03 33.42
C ALA A 819 -2.90 22.36 34.00
N LEU A 820 -2.56 23.33 33.14
CA LEU A 820 -2.12 24.67 33.59
C LEU A 820 -3.23 25.46 34.30
N LEU A 821 -4.49 25.18 33.99
CA LEU A 821 -5.67 25.78 34.62
C LEU A 821 -6.14 25.03 35.87
N GLY A 822 -5.46 23.93 36.25
CA GLY A 822 -5.86 23.08 37.37
C GLY A 822 -7.13 22.27 37.12
N LEU A 823 -7.57 22.16 35.87
CA LEU A 823 -8.74 21.37 35.45
C LEU A 823 -8.38 19.90 35.17
N LEU A 824 -7.10 19.58 35.11
CA LEU A 824 -6.56 18.24 34.89
C LEU A 824 -5.33 18.05 35.79
N GLU A 825 -5.24 16.91 36.47
CA GLU A 825 -4.01 16.51 37.15
C GLU A 825 -3.16 15.66 36.18
N PRO A 826 -1.90 16.04 35.90
CA PRO A 826 -0.98 15.22 35.10
C PRO A 826 -0.80 13.84 35.73
N ALA A 827 -1.06 12.79 34.95
CA ALA A 827 -0.98 11.39 35.41
C ALA A 827 -0.07 10.51 34.54
N GLY A 828 0.44 11.04 33.42
CA GLY A 828 1.34 10.32 32.54
C GLY A 828 2.70 10.08 33.19
N THR A 829 3.36 9.03 32.74
CA THR A 829 4.73 8.67 33.13
C THR A 829 5.65 8.84 31.92
N LEU A 830 6.83 9.41 32.11
CA LEU A 830 7.77 9.59 31.00
C LEU A 830 8.14 8.23 30.38
N PRO A 831 7.82 7.95 29.10
CA PRO A 831 8.03 6.63 28.50
C PRO A 831 9.45 6.46 27.92
N VAL A 832 10.30 7.47 28.08
CA VAL A 832 11.70 7.48 27.67
C VAL A 832 12.59 7.69 28.89
N ALA A 833 13.77 7.07 28.90
CA ALA A 833 14.74 7.26 29.97
C ALA A 833 15.21 8.72 30.02
N ALA A 834 15.24 9.29 31.22
CA ALA A 834 15.76 10.63 31.47
C ALA A 834 17.29 10.69 31.61
N THR A 835 17.99 9.56 31.45
CA THR A 835 19.46 9.40 31.37
C THR A 835 19.81 7.99 30.96
#